data_AF-A0A1F3B5C3-F1
#
_entry.id   AF-A0A1F3B5C3-F1
#
_cell.length_a   1.000
_cell.length_b   1.000
_cell.length_c   1.000
_cell.angle_alpha   90.00
_cell.angle_beta   90.00
_cell.angle_gamma   90.00
#
_symmetry.space_group_name_H-M   'P 1'
#
loop_
_entity.id
_entity.type
_entity.pdbx_description
1 polymer ?
#
loop_
_entity_poly.entity_id
_entity_poly.type
_entity_poly.pdbx_seq_one_letter_code
_entity_poly.pdbx_strand_id
1 'polypeptide(L)'
;MADDRSRRALIVLRAEMANYGLDVSHLHMRLNATQLVNAVRHDIGMEGDLSDPSNHRRFLREVNRLLDKVKPKTINFGSVMAEMTTAKRMFMVVAQFLKYVDARTPIRFLIAECDSPAAVLSALFFAKQFGAEDRVDISPLFETPEAMEHGHDIIRSLLENPHYCAYVRQRKRLCMQTGFSDAGRYIGQTAASMAVERVRVKIAGIMGRRRTKVEGVELVIFDTHGESIGRGAHPVSFKERLDYTYPPACRAEFACQGIPVKQEVSFQGGDGYAFFATKELAFATVCRLLEHALTSTEEACQAVDQARKDDLFYEDTDFSLEFFLTVKNVNQRMMDNPNYATLLNAFGSNLLYTTGSRKVKRQHESKNGINQAHPTQIRAIPHNAILQQMGLLANSVSGLGQAISADQDRFVQFYKGSQRCREIISLAAFAYELSSLDSLAAYIDLFDPVSWLKLEDHEADEHRQEQMRRISRLVRDSQRHERMGRMFRVFYEEAIDFRRGLHAIGNGAFAPALVRECHPDLELLHAVRIALIHEIYLLASRLPKFSNLPDITMVEVVEDLLQLDVLGAVENLKRAFPISGSAFDNETFGEPASYKSDSAQGYAQEHRELFDPLVEIYDLVRRVSVGVSHIMGAVG
;
A
#
# COMPACT_ATOMS: atom_id res chain seq x y z
N MET A 1 -45.10 -20.38 -26.30
CA MET A 1 -43.80 -19.67 -26.32
C MET A 1 -43.60 -19.04 -24.96
N ALA A 2 -42.43 -19.17 -24.34
CA ALA A 2 -42.16 -18.47 -23.07
C ALA A 2 -42.31 -16.95 -23.28
N ASP A 3 -42.92 -16.25 -22.33
CA ASP A 3 -43.00 -14.79 -22.35
C ASP A 3 -41.58 -14.17 -22.32
N ASP A 4 -41.45 -12.93 -22.80
CA ASP A 4 -40.14 -12.28 -22.95
C ASP A 4 -39.41 -12.09 -21.60
N ARG A 5 -40.16 -12.00 -20.50
CA ARG A 5 -39.60 -11.93 -19.15
C ARG A 5 -38.91 -13.24 -18.77
N SER A 6 -39.54 -14.37 -19.05
CA SER A 6 -39.02 -15.71 -18.79
C SER A 6 -37.80 -15.99 -19.66
N ARG A 7 -37.82 -15.57 -20.94
CA ARG A 7 -36.65 -15.65 -21.82
C ARG A 7 -35.47 -14.87 -21.27
N ARG A 8 -35.70 -13.61 -20.87
CA ARG A 8 -34.65 -12.77 -20.26
C ARG A 8 -34.08 -13.39 -18.99
N ALA A 9 -34.94 -13.90 -18.11
CA ALA A 9 -34.52 -14.57 -16.87
C ALA A 9 -33.64 -15.79 -17.16
N LEU A 10 -34.00 -16.62 -18.14
CA LEU A 10 -33.19 -17.78 -18.55
C LEU A 10 -31.85 -17.39 -19.17
N ILE A 11 -31.79 -16.29 -19.93
CA ILE A 11 -30.53 -15.76 -20.47
C ILE A 11 -29.62 -15.25 -19.35
N VAL A 12 -30.18 -14.50 -18.38
CA VAL A 12 -29.43 -14.02 -17.21
C VAL A 12 -28.92 -15.19 -16.40
N LEU A 13 -29.76 -16.17 -16.07
CA LEU A 13 -29.36 -17.38 -15.34
C LEU A 13 -28.25 -18.14 -16.07
N ARG A 14 -28.36 -18.30 -17.40
CA ARG A 14 -27.30 -18.93 -18.20
C ARG A 14 -25.99 -18.15 -18.12
N ALA A 15 -26.05 -16.82 -18.16
CA ALA A 15 -24.87 -15.97 -18.02
C ALA A 15 -24.26 -16.06 -16.61
N GLU A 16 -25.08 -16.06 -15.56
CA GLU A 16 -24.64 -16.24 -14.17
C GLU A 16 -23.96 -17.59 -13.99
N MET A 17 -24.59 -18.68 -14.44
CA MET A 17 -24.01 -20.03 -14.37
C MET A 17 -22.72 -20.16 -15.19
N ALA A 18 -22.58 -19.44 -16.30
CA ALA A 18 -21.35 -19.44 -17.10
C ALA A 18 -20.21 -18.65 -16.46
N ASN A 19 -20.51 -17.59 -15.69
CA ASN A 19 -19.51 -16.73 -15.07
C ASN A 19 -19.12 -17.16 -13.65
N TYR A 20 -20.08 -17.61 -12.85
CA TYR A 20 -19.88 -17.97 -11.44
C TYR A 20 -19.81 -19.49 -11.22
N GLY A 21 -20.39 -20.28 -12.13
CA GLY A 21 -20.51 -21.72 -11.93
C GLY A 21 -21.41 -22.03 -10.74
N LEU A 22 -20.94 -22.93 -9.87
CA LEU A 22 -21.60 -23.23 -8.59
C LEU A 22 -20.89 -22.58 -7.39
N ASP A 23 -19.81 -21.84 -7.64
CA ASP A 23 -19.06 -21.10 -6.63
C ASP A 23 -19.54 -19.64 -6.62
N VAL A 24 -19.24 -18.93 -5.54
CA VAL A 24 -19.52 -17.50 -5.40
C VAL A 24 -18.37 -16.65 -5.97
N SER A 25 -17.13 -17.18 -6.01
CA SER A 25 -15.96 -16.43 -6.48
C SER A 25 -14.78 -17.32 -6.89
N HIS A 26 -13.90 -16.82 -7.77
CA HIS A 26 -12.63 -17.48 -8.05
C HIS A 26 -11.67 -17.39 -6.85
N LEU A 27 -10.96 -18.49 -6.56
CA LEU A 27 -9.99 -18.55 -5.48
C LEU A 27 -8.61 -18.07 -5.90
N HIS A 28 -8.04 -17.12 -5.14
CA HIS A 28 -6.67 -16.65 -5.29
C HIS A 28 -5.85 -17.05 -4.05
N MET A 29 -4.71 -17.71 -4.27
CA MET A 29 -3.71 -17.99 -3.23
C MET A 29 -2.53 -17.04 -3.41
N ARG A 30 -2.00 -16.44 -2.34
CA ARG A 30 -0.83 -15.54 -2.40
C ARG A 30 0.28 -16.02 -1.47
N LEU A 31 1.50 -16.10 -1.99
CA LEU A 31 2.70 -16.45 -1.24
C LEU A 31 3.88 -15.56 -1.66
N ASN A 32 4.83 -15.29 -0.77
CA ASN A 32 6.03 -14.54 -1.11
C ASN A 32 7.04 -15.42 -1.88
N ALA A 33 7.73 -14.85 -2.88
CA ALA A 33 8.71 -15.54 -3.71
C ALA A 33 9.79 -16.26 -2.89
N THR A 34 10.29 -15.65 -1.82
CA THR A 34 11.33 -16.23 -0.95
C THR A 34 10.87 -17.53 -0.30
N GLN A 35 9.57 -17.64 0.05
CA GLN A 35 9.02 -18.87 0.65
C GLN A 35 8.97 -20.03 -0.36
N LEU A 36 8.68 -19.75 -1.65
CA LEU A 36 8.71 -20.75 -2.71
C LEU A 36 10.13 -21.24 -2.96
N VAL A 37 11.04 -20.30 -3.13
CA VAL A 37 12.43 -20.61 -3.45
C VAL A 37 13.04 -21.41 -2.29
N ASN A 38 12.84 -20.98 -1.03
CA ASN A 38 13.32 -21.70 0.14
C ASN A 38 12.73 -23.12 0.27
N ALA A 39 11.47 -23.31 -0.10
CA ALA A 39 10.85 -24.64 -0.08
C ALA A 39 11.51 -25.60 -1.09
N VAL A 40 11.85 -25.12 -2.29
CA VAL A 40 12.51 -25.93 -3.33
C VAL A 40 13.98 -26.18 -3.01
N ARG A 41 14.66 -25.28 -2.28
CA ARG A 41 16.06 -25.49 -1.86
C ARG A 41 16.28 -26.84 -1.18
N HIS A 42 15.35 -27.24 -0.32
CA HIS A 42 15.40 -28.52 0.36
C HIS A 42 15.34 -29.70 -0.62
N ASP A 43 14.59 -29.58 -1.73
CA ASP A 43 14.47 -30.63 -2.74
C ASP A 43 15.68 -30.70 -3.69
N ILE A 44 16.42 -29.59 -3.88
CA ILE A 44 17.65 -29.56 -4.70
C ILE A 44 18.94 -29.81 -3.91
N GLY A 45 18.89 -29.80 -2.57
CA GLY A 45 20.07 -30.00 -1.72
C GLY A 45 21.14 -28.91 -1.86
N MET A 46 20.74 -27.65 -2.09
CA MET A 46 21.67 -26.52 -2.20
C MET A 46 21.81 -25.76 -0.87
N GLU A 47 23.04 -25.73 -0.36
CA GLU A 47 23.51 -24.86 0.71
C GLU A 47 24.16 -23.60 0.09
N GLY A 48 23.86 -22.40 0.62
CA GLY A 48 24.37 -21.11 0.11
C GLY A 48 23.33 -19.97 0.05
N ASP A 49 23.77 -18.71 -0.01
CA ASP A 49 22.86 -17.57 -0.18
C ASP A 49 22.40 -17.43 -1.65
N LEU A 50 21.10 -17.27 -1.84
CA LEU A 50 20.46 -17.09 -3.16
C LEU A 50 20.43 -15.63 -3.61
N SER A 51 20.77 -14.71 -2.72
CA SER A 51 21.02 -13.31 -3.08
C SER A 51 22.25 -13.17 -3.99
N ASP A 52 23.16 -14.15 -3.97
CA ASP A 52 24.34 -14.17 -4.83
C ASP A 52 23.94 -14.48 -6.30
N PRO A 53 24.18 -13.54 -7.23
CA PRO A 53 23.91 -13.73 -8.66
C PRO A 53 24.59 -14.97 -9.26
N SER A 54 25.72 -15.40 -8.71
CA SER A 54 26.46 -16.59 -9.16
C SER A 54 25.67 -17.89 -8.93
N ASN A 55 24.87 -17.93 -7.86
CA ASN A 55 24.03 -19.07 -7.51
C ASN A 55 22.73 -19.11 -8.31
N HIS A 56 22.30 -17.99 -8.90
CA HIS A 56 21.04 -17.89 -9.64
C HIS A 56 20.97 -18.85 -10.84
N ARG A 57 22.02 -18.87 -11.67
CA ARG A 57 22.09 -19.75 -12.84
C ARG A 57 22.10 -21.22 -12.43
N ARG A 58 22.84 -21.55 -11.36
CA ARG A 58 22.88 -22.90 -10.81
C ARG A 58 21.51 -23.32 -10.29
N PHE A 59 20.84 -22.45 -9.53
CA PHE A 59 19.50 -22.72 -9.00
C PHE A 59 18.49 -22.98 -10.12
N LEU A 60 18.43 -22.11 -11.14
CA LEU A 60 17.57 -22.31 -12.30
C LEU A 60 17.82 -23.64 -12.99
N ARG A 61 19.08 -24.05 -13.16
CA ARG A 61 19.42 -25.35 -13.75
C ARG A 61 18.91 -26.51 -12.91
N GLU A 62 19.09 -26.47 -11.59
CA GLU A 62 18.61 -27.55 -10.71
C GLU A 62 17.09 -27.61 -10.62
N VAL A 63 16.38 -26.48 -10.63
CA VAL A 63 14.90 -26.45 -10.72
C VAL A 63 14.43 -27.07 -12.04
N ASN A 64 15.10 -26.80 -13.16
CA ASN A 64 14.79 -27.47 -14.42
C ASN A 64 15.01 -28.99 -14.33
N ARG A 65 16.09 -29.43 -13.69
CA ARG A 65 16.35 -30.86 -13.45
C ARG A 65 15.26 -31.52 -12.60
N LEU A 66 14.68 -30.80 -11.65
CA LEU A 66 13.51 -31.25 -10.90
C LEU A 66 12.27 -31.33 -11.81
N LEU A 67 12.02 -30.32 -12.64
CA LEU A 67 10.90 -30.29 -13.59
C LEU A 67 11.00 -31.39 -14.66
N ASP A 68 12.20 -31.84 -15.04
CA ASP A 68 12.40 -32.97 -15.96
C ASP A 68 11.91 -34.30 -15.36
N LYS A 69 11.97 -34.43 -14.03
CA LYS A 69 11.76 -35.70 -13.32
C LYS A 69 10.51 -35.72 -12.46
N VAL A 70 9.84 -34.58 -12.30
CA VAL A 70 8.69 -34.44 -11.41
C VAL A 70 7.57 -35.38 -11.84
N LYS A 71 7.03 -36.12 -10.89
CA LYS A 71 5.85 -36.96 -11.05
C LYS A 71 4.82 -36.55 -10.00
N PRO A 72 3.52 -36.49 -10.36
CA PRO A 72 2.47 -36.19 -9.39
C PRO A 72 2.50 -37.18 -8.21
N LYS A 73 2.38 -36.66 -7.00
CA LYS A 73 2.27 -37.40 -5.75
C LYS A 73 0.84 -37.38 -5.25
N THR A 74 0.35 -38.53 -4.79
CA THR A 74 -0.95 -38.60 -4.10
C THR A 74 -0.81 -38.06 -2.68
N ILE A 75 -1.77 -37.24 -2.26
CA ILE A 75 -1.82 -36.63 -0.93
C ILE A 75 -3.19 -36.82 -0.29
N ASN A 76 -3.28 -36.60 1.02
CA ASN A 76 -4.54 -36.50 1.77
C ASN A 76 -4.44 -35.37 2.82
N PHE A 77 -5.52 -35.11 3.57
CA PHE A 77 -5.53 -34.07 4.60
C PHE A 77 -4.53 -34.33 5.73
N GLY A 78 -4.20 -35.59 6.05
CA GLY A 78 -3.14 -35.92 7.00
C GLY A 78 -1.77 -35.45 6.50
N SER A 79 -1.48 -35.62 5.20
CA SER A 79 -0.28 -35.06 4.57
C SER A 79 -0.24 -33.53 4.67
N VAL A 80 -1.38 -32.85 4.44
CA VAL A 80 -1.49 -31.38 4.55
C VAL A 80 -1.18 -30.91 5.97
N MET A 81 -1.71 -31.60 6.98
CA MET A 81 -1.49 -31.25 8.39
C MET A 81 -0.04 -31.48 8.82
N ALA A 82 0.63 -32.52 8.30
CA ALA A 82 2.00 -32.86 8.65
C ALA A 82 3.06 -31.99 7.95
N GLU A 83 2.76 -31.42 6.78
CA GLU A 83 3.72 -30.63 6.01
C GLU A 83 3.99 -29.27 6.69
N MET A 84 5.22 -29.00 7.12
CA MET A 84 5.59 -27.76 7.83
C MET A 84 5.92 -26.60 6.89
N THR A 85 6.25 -26.89 5.63
CA THR A 85 6.64 -25.90 4.63
C THR A 85 5.39 -25.23 4.04
N THR A 86 5.22 -23.94 4.29
CA THR A 86 4.04 -23.18 3.84
C THR A 86 3.77 -23.32 2.34
N ALA A 87 4.81 -23.29 1.49
CA ALA A 87 4.67 -23.44 0.05
C ALA A 87 4.07 -24.80 -0.34
N LYS A 88 4.67 -25.91 0.12
CA LYS A 88 4.19 -27.26 -0.14
C LYS A 88 2.77 -27.44 0.39
N ARG A 89 2.53 -27.04 1.65
CA ARG A 89 1.21 -27.10 2.28
C ARG A 89 0.15 -26.35 1.45
N MET A 90 0.46 -25.16 0.94
CA MET A 90 -0.47 -24.38 0.12
C MET A 90 -0.83 -25.07 -1.20
N PHE A 91 0.15 -25.63 -1.93
CA PHE A 91 -0.14 -26.40 -3.14
C PHE A 91 -0.89 -27.72 -2.85
N MET A 92 -0.65 -28.34 -1.70
CA MET A 92 -1.43 -29.50 -1.26
C MET A 92 -2.88 -29.11 -0.96
N VAL A 93 -3.12 -27.96 -0.33
CA VAL A 93 -4.47 -27.41 -0.14
C VAL A 93 -5.13 -27.13 -1.48
N VAL A 94 -4.42 -26.54 -2.44
CA VAL A 94 -4.92 -26.31 -3.80
C VAL A 94 -5.35 -27.63 -4.45
N ALA A 95 -4.52 -28.67 -4.41
CA ALA A 95 -4.86 -29.98 -4.97
C ALA A 95 -6.08 -30.61 -4.27
N GLN A 96 -6.20 -30.49 -2.94
CA GLN A 96 -7.37 -30.96 -2.20
C GLN A 96 -8.63 -30.16 -2.53
N PHE A 97 -8.52 -28.84 -2.72
CA PHE A 97 -9.64 -27.99 -3.14
C PHE A 97 -10.15 -28.38 -4.52
N LEU A 98 -9.24 -28.56 -5.49
CA LEU A 98 -9.59 -29.02 -6.83
C LEU A 98 -10.24 -30.42 -6.82
N LYS A 99 -9.84 -31.28 -5.89
CA LYS A 99 -10.38 -32.64 -5.78
C LYS A 99 -11.76 -32.71 -5.13
N TYR A 100 -12.01 -31.91 -4.09
CA TYR A 100 -13.19 -32.07 -3.23
C TYR A 100 -14.19 -30.91 -3.27
N VAL A 101 -13.80 -29.75 -3.79
CA VAL A 101 -14.64 -28.53 -3.80
C VAL A 101 -15.02 -28.16 -5.23
N ASP A 102 -14.05 -27.78 -6.05
CA ASP A 102 -14.29 -27.40 -7.46
C ASP A 102 -13.12 -27.80 -8.36
N ALA A 103 -13.34 -28.81 -9.20
CA ALA A 103 -12.36 -29.31 -10.16
C ALA A 103 -12.31 -28.50 -11.47
N ARG A 104 -13.26 -27.58 -11.69
CA ARG A 104 -13.46 -26.87 -12.96
C ARG A 104 -12.81 -25.49 -12.92
N THR A 105 -13.05 -24.71 -11.88
CA THR A 105 -12.59 -23.32 -11.82
C THR A 105 -11.08 -23.26 -11.56
N PRO A 106 -10.30 -22.56 -12.41
CA PRO A 106 -8.87 -22.38 -12.16
C PRO A 106 -8.60 -21.59 -10.88
N ILE A 107 -7.53 -21.95 -10.17
CA ILE A 107 -7.05 -21.23 -8.98
C ILE A 107 -5.88 -20.34 -9.39
N ARG A 108 -5.94 -19.05 -9.06
CA ARG A 108 -4.84 -18.11 -9.33
C ARG A 108 -3.82 -18.19 -8.19
N PHE A 109 -2.56 -18.47 -8.51
CA PHE A 109 -1.45 -18.50 -7.54
C PHE A 109 -0.56 -17.27 -7.73
N LEU A 110 -0.73 -16.28 -6.86
CA LEU A 110 -0.03 -15.00 -6.86
C LEU A 110 1.31 -15.11 -6.11
N ILE A 111 2.39 -14.70 -6.77
CA ILE A 111 3.74 -14.71 -6.19
C ILE A 111 4.16 -13.28 -5.88
N ALA A 112 4.08 -12.88 -4.61
CA ALA A 112 4.51 -11.55 -4.13
C ALA A 112 6.03 -11.39 -4.19
N GLU A 113 6.51 -10.15 -4.37
CA GLU A 113 7.95 -9.81 -4.45
C GLU A 113 8.71 -10.68 -5.45
N CYS A 114 8.15 -10.86 -6.65
CA CYS A 114 8.70 -11.76 -7.64
C CYS A 114 9.77 -11.08 -8.50
N ASP A 115 11.03 -11.16 -8.07
CA ASP A 115 12.19 -10.57 -8.76
C ASP A 115 12.99 -11.59 -9.59
N SER A 116 12.51 -12.84 -9.71
CA SER A 116 13.24 -13.90 -10.42
C SER A 116 12.31 -14.92 -11.11
N PRO A 117 12.72 -15.44 -12.30
CA PRO A 117 12.07 -16.61 -12.91
C PRO A 117 12.07 -17.86 -12.01
N ALA A 118 13.05 -17.97 -11.11
CA ALA A 118 13.23 -19.13 -10.24
C ALA A 118 12.04 -19.37 -9.32
N ALA A 119 11.43 -18.29 -8.79
CA ALA A 119 10.25 -18.39 -7.94
C ALA A 119 9.05 -18.93 -8.72
N VAL A 120 8.85 -18.47 -9.96
CA VAL A 120 7.78 -18.92 -10.85
C VAL A 120 7.97 -20.38 -11.26
N LEU A 121 9.20 -20.78 -11.61
CA LEU A 121 9.51 -22.18 -11.94
C LEU A 121 9.38 -23.11 -10.71
N SER A 122 9.69 -22.60 -9.52
CA SER A 122 9.48 -23.32 -8.25
C SER A 122 8.00 -23.57 -7.98
N ALA A 123 7.14 -22.57 -8.23
CA ALA A 123 5.69 -22.74 -8.18
C ALA A 123 5.20 -23.77 -9.21
N LEU A 124 5.73 -23.74 -10.44
CA LEU A 124 5.40 -24.73 -11.47
C LEU A 124 5.81 -26.15 -11.06
N PHE A 125 6.98 -26.29 -10.42
CA PHE A 125 7.43 -27.57 -9.88
C PHE A 125 6.44 -28.13 -8.86
N PHE A 126 6.00 -27.32 -7.89
CA PHE A 126 5.01 -27.77 -6.91
C PHE A 126 3.64 -28.05 -7.52
N ALA A 127 3.19 -27.23 -8.48
CA ALA A 127 1.95 -27.49 -9.22
C ALA A 127 1.98 -28.87 -9.88
N LYS A 128 3.09 -29.22 -10.57
CA LYS A 128 3.29 -30.55 -11.16
C LYS A 128 3.44 -31.66 -10.11
N GLN A 129 4.15 -31.38 -9.02
CA GLN A 129 4.37 -32.37 -7.95
C GLN A 129 3.06 -32.80 -7.30
N PHE A 130 2.05 -31.94 -7.24
CA PHE A 130 0.74 -32.25 -6.68
C PHE A 130 -0.36 -32.41 -7.75
N GLY A 131 0.00 -32.47 -9.03
CA GLY A 131 -0.92 -32.73 -10.15
C GLY A 131 -2.00 -31.67 -10.32
N ALA A 132 -1.65 -30.39 -10.15
CA ALA A 132 -2.55 -29.25 -10.23
C ALA A 132 -2.18 -28.26 -11.35
N GLU A 133 -1.15 -28.53 -12.14
CA GLU A 133 -0.60 -27.61 -13.14
C GLU A 133 -1.57 -27.27 -14.28
N ASP A 134 -2.58 -28.08 -14.54
CA ASP A 134 -3.59 -27.85 -15.56
C ASP A 134 -4.71 -26.91 -15.08
N ARG A 135 -4.80 -26.65 -13.76
CA ARG A 135 -5.82 -25.81 -13.11
C ARG A 135 -5.28 -24.64 -12.31
N VAL A 136 -3.97 -24.53 -12.13
CA VAL A 136 -3.35 -23.41 -11.42
C VAL A 136 -2.80 -22.38 -12.41
N ASP A 137 -3.25 -21.13 -12.29
CA ASP A 137 -2.71 -20.00 -13.02
C ASP A 137 -1.61 -19.33 -12.16
N ILE A 138 -0.34 -19.59 -12.46
CA ILE A 138 0.81 -18.99 -11.77
C ILE A 138 1.02 -17.56 -12.26
N SER A 139 1.02 -16.59 -11.35
CA SER A 139 1.04 -15.16 -11.65
C SER A 139 2.11 -14.43 -10.81
N PRO A 140 3.27 -14.07 -11.38
CA PRO A 140 4.25 -13.23 -10.72
C PRO A 140 3.69 -11.82 -10.49
N LEU A 141 3.92 -11.26 -9.29
CA LEU A 141 3.61 -9.88 -8.95
C LEU A 141 4.87 -9.02 -9.02
N PHE A 142 4.85 -8.06 -9.94
CA PHE A 142 5.86 -7.02 -10.04
C PHE A 142 5.42 -5.83 -9.18
N GLU A 143 6.09 -5.62 -8.06
CA GLU A 143 5.78 -4.56 -7.08
C GLU A 143 7.02 -3.93 -6.42
N THR A 144 8.21 -4.49 -6.66
CA THR A 144 9.49 -3.97 -6.18
C THR A 144 10.11 -3.04 -7.23
N PRO A 145 11.05 -2.14 -6.85
CA PRO A 145 11.80 -1.34 -7.82
C PRO A 145 12.51 -2.17 -8.89
N GLU A 146 13.10 -3.30 -8.48
CA GLU A 146 13.80 -4.23 -9.37
C GLU A 146 12.83 -4.87 -10.38
N ALA A 147 11.68 -5.36 -9.93
CA ALA A 147 10.67 -5.93 -10.81
C ALA A 147 10.02 -4.89 -11.72
N MET A 148 9.89 -3.64 -11.29
CA MET A 148 9.43 -2.55 -12.14
C MET A 148 10.41 -2.27 -13.29
N GLU A 149 11.71 -2.44 -13.06
CA GLU A 149 12.73 -2.22 -14.07
C GLU A 149 12.92 -3.45 -14.98
N HIS A 150 12.96 -4.64 -14.40
CA HIS A 150 13.37 -5.89 -15.05
C HIS A 150 12.28 -6.96 -15.18
N GLY A 151 11.02 -6.69 -14.78
CA GLY A 151 9.94 -7.68 -14.81
C GLY A 151 9.67 -8.27 -16.20
N HIS A 152 9.85 -7.48 -17.26
CA HIS A 152 9.79 -7.94 -18.64
C HIS A 152 10.87 -8.99 -18.98
N ASP A 153 12.07 -8.89 -18.40
CA ASP A 153 13.13 -9.88 -18.57
C ASP A 153 12.81 -11.19 -17.85
N ILE A 154 12.09 -11.13 -16.73
CA ILE A 154 11.57 -12.32 -16.04
C ILE A 154 10.63 -13.08 -16.98
N ILE A 155 9.66 -12.40 -17.59
CA ILE A 155 8.73 -13.01 -18.57
C ILE A 155 9.49 -13.54 -19.79
N ARG A 156 10.49 -12.80 -20.30
CA ARG A 156 11.35 -13.25 -21.40
C ARG A 156 12.06 -14.57 -21.05
N SER A 157 12.68 -14.66 -19.88
CA SER A 157 13.37 -15.88 -19.44
C SER A 157 12.40 -17.05 -19.24
N LEU A 158 11.22 -16.80 -18.69
CA LEU A 158 10.17 -17.81 -18.55
C LEU A 158 9.67 -18.34 -19.90
N LEU A 159 9.47 -17.48 -20.90
CA LEU A 159 9.08 -17.91 -22.25
C LEU A 159 10.22 -18.54 -23.06
N GLU A 160 11.47 -18.44 -22.60
CA GLU A 160 12.61 -19.20 -23.11
C GLU A 160 12.65 -20.62 -22.52
N ASN A 161 12.12 -20.79 -21.31
CA ASN A 161 12.12 -22.06 -20.60
C ASN A 161 11.11 -23.05 -21.21
N PRO A 162 11.54 -24.28 -21.59
CA PRO A 162 10.67 -25.25 -22.25
C PRO A 162 9.53 -25.75 -21.35
N HIS A 163 9.77 -25.93 -20.04
CA HIS A 163 8.74 -26.38 -19.11
C HIS A 163 7.65 -25.35 -18.92
N TYR A 164 8.03 -24.09 -18.75
CA TYR A 164 7.07 -23.00 -18.59
C TYR A 164 6.30 -22.73 -19.89
N CYS A 165 6.98 -22.76 -21.05
CA CYS A 165 6.32 -22.62 -22.34
C CYS A 165 5.30 -23.74 -22.60
N ALA A 166 5.60 -24.98 -22.23
CA ALA A 166 4.66 -26.09 -22.31
C ALA A 166 3.44 -25.88 -21.39
N TYR A 167 3.68 -25.46 -20.15
CA TYR A 167 2.63 -25.11 -19.19
C TYR A 167 1.71 -24.00 -19.71
N VAL A 168 2.27 -22.89 -20.20
CA VAL A 168 1.48 -21.75 -20.74
C VAL A 168 0.64 -22.18 -21.95
N ARG A 169 1.19 -22.99 -22.85
CA ARG A 169 0.45 -23.53 -24.01
C ARG A 169 -0.69 -24.46 -23.59
N GLN A 170 -0.45 -25.32 -22.60
CA GLN A 170 -1.48 -26.20 -22.05
C GLN A 170 -2.60 -25.40 -21.38
N ARG A 171 -2.23 -24.41 -20.56
CA ARG A 171 -3.18 -23.51 -19.88
C ARG A 171 -3.91 -22.58 -20.84
N LYS A 172 -3.29 -22.26 -21.99
CA LYS A 172 -3.68 -21.18 -22.91
C LYS A 172 -3.74 -19.81 -22.24
N ARG A 173 -2.99 -19.63 -21.14
CA ARG A 173 -2.96 -18.39 -20.35
C ARG A 173 -1.56 -18.10 -19.85
N LEU A 174 -1.13 -16.85 -19.99
CA LEU A 174 0.04 -16.31 -19.32
C LEU A 174 -0.45 -15.23 -18.36
N CYS A 175 -0.13 -15.38 -17.08
CA CYS A 175 -0.66 -14.53 -16.02
C CYS A 175 0.45 -13.67 -15.45
N MET A 176 0.15 -12.42 -15.13
CA MET A 176 1.02 -11.53 -14.39
C MET A 176 0.21 -10.56 -13.55
N GLN A 177 0.85 -9.96 -12.55
CA GLN A 177 0.24 -8.96 -11.68
C GLN A 177 1.17 -7.76 -11.55
N THR A 178 0.59 -6.56 -11.39
CA THR A 178 1.34 -5.34 -11.09
C THR A 178 0.84 -4.71 -9.79
N GLY A 179 1.75 -4.22 -8.95
CA GLY A 179 1.45 -3.66 -7.63
C GLY A 179 1.67 -2.16 -7.59
N PHE A 180 0.62 -1.37 -7.85
CA PHE A 180 0.71 0.09 -7.86
C PHE A 180 1.02 0.66 -6.49
N SER A 181 0.38 0.18 -5.43
CA SER A 181 0.58 0.73 -4.07
C SER A 181 1.98 0.46 -3.53
N ASP A 182 2.50 -0.76 -3.71
CA ASP A 182 3.84 -1.12 -3.24
C ASP A 182 4.93 -0.49 -4.12
N ALA A 183 4.78 -0.48 -5.45
CA ALA A 183 5.73 0.21 -6.33
C ALA A 183 5.72 1.73 -6.06
N GLY A 184 4.52 2.33 -5.96
CA GLY A 184 4.33 3.74 -5.67
C GLY A 184 5.08 4.15 -4.40
N ARG A 185 4.91 3.40 -3.30
CA ARG A 185 5.64 3.66 -2.05
C ARG A 185 7.15 3.80 -2.25
N TYR A 186 7.78 3.02 -3.13
CA TYR A 186 9.24 3.04 -3.31
C TYR A 186 9.74 4.08 -4.31
N ILE A 187 9.01 4.28 -5.41
CA ILE A 187 9.50 5.10 -6.54
C ILE A 187 8.62 6.32 -6.85
N GLY A 188 7.58 6.56 -6.08
CA GLY A 188 6.54 7.56 -6.34
C GLY A 188 5.41 6.99 -7.20
N GLN A 189 4.17 7.39 -6.92
CA GLN A 189 2.98 6.84 -7.56
C GLN A 189 2.94 7.14 -9.07
N THR A 190 3.36 8.33 -9.49
CA THR A 190 3.42 8.74 -10.90
C THR A 190 4.46 7.94 -11.67
N ALA A 191 5.66 7.77 -11.11
CA ALA A 191 6.70 6.92 -11.68
C ALA A 191 6.28 5.44 -11.73
N ALA A 192 5.58 4.94 -10.71
CA ALA A 192 5.07 3.56 -10.71
C ALA A 192 4.14 3.29 -11.90
N SER A 193 3.22 4.20 -12.22
CA SER A 193 2.35 4.07 -13.40
C SER A 193 3.15 4.00 -14.70
N MET A 194 4.15 4.87 -14.87
CA MET A 194 5.04 4.87 -16.04
C MET A 194 5.87 3.58 -16.14
N ALA A 195 6.37 3.06 -15.01
CA ALA A 195 7.15 1.83 -14.98
C ALA A 195 6.30 0.61 -15.37
N VAL A 196 5.08 0.51 -14.84
CA VAL A 196 4.12 -0.55 -15.18
C VAL A 196 3.79 -0.52 -16.67
N GLU A 197 3.52 0.66 -17.22
CA GLU A 197 3.29 0.85 -18.65
C GLU A 197 4.48 0.39 -19.50
N ARG A 198 5.70 0.77 -19.13
CA ARG A 198 6.93 0.32 -19.82
C ARG A 198 7.11 -1.19 -19.76
N VAL A 199 6.81 -1.83 -18.63
CA VAL A 199 6.84 -3.31 -18.51
C VAL A 199 5.85 -3.95 -19.49
N ARG A 200 4.63 -3.42 -19.60
CA ARG A 200 3.60 -3.95 -20.52
C ARG A 200 3.99 -3.84 -21.97
N VAL A 201 4.45 -2.66 -22.41
CA VAL A 201 4.92 -2.44 -23.79
C VAL A 201 6.06 -3.41 -24.14
N LYS A 202 7.00 -3.62 -23.23
CA LYS A 202 8.09 -4.57 -23.44
C LYS A 202 7.59 -6.02 -23.51
N ILE A 203 6.62 -6.41 -22.66
CA ILE A 203 6.00 -7.74 -22.68
C ILE A 203 5.25 -7.97 -24.00
N ALA A 204 4.50 -6.98 -24.49
CA ALA A 204 3.84 -7.05 -25.79
C ALA A 204 4.85 -7.34 -26.91
N GLY A 205 5.97 -6.61 -26.94
CA GLY A 205 7.04 -6.86 -27.90
C GLY A 205 7.73 -8.23 -27.75
N ILE A 206 7.88 -8.74 -26.52
CA ILE A 206 8.42 -10.09 -26.26
C ILE A 206 7.48 -11.16 -26.79
N MET A 207 6.18 -11.05 -26.50
CA MET A 207 5.16 -12.00 -26.96
C MET A 207 4.99 -11.94 -28.49
N GLY A 208 4.99 -10.74 -29.08
CA GLY A 208 4.93 -10.54 -30.53
C GLY A 208 6.09 -11.22 -31.26
N ARG A 209 7.34 -10.99 -30.81
CA ARG A 209 8.54 -11.68 -31.35
C ARG A 209 8.52 -13.20 -31.16
N ARG A 210 7.68 -13.72 -30.27
CA ARG A 210 7.58 -15.13 -29.91
C ARG A 210 6.20 -15.71 -30.20
N ARG A 211 5.47 -15.14 -31.16
CA ARG A 211 4.08 -15.52 -31.45
C ARG A 211 3.88 -17.02 -31.63
N THR A 212 4.81 -17.72 -32.29
CA THR A 212 4.79 -19.18 -32.46
C THR A 212 4.89 -19.97 -31.15
N LYS A 213 5.42 -19.37 -30.10
CA LYS A 213 5.49 -19.96 -28.75
C LYS A 213 4.24 -19.74 -27.92
N VAL A 214 3.51 -18.66 -28.18
CA VAL A 214 2.36 -18.21 -27.39
C VAL A 214 1.08 -18.09 -28.22
N GLU A 215 0.99 -18.81 -29.32
CA GLU A 215 -0.21 -18.81 -30.17
C GLU A 215 -1.43 -19.32 -29.40
N GLY A 216 -2.54 -18.57 -29.47
CA GLY A 216 -3.76 -18.88 -28.74
C GLY A 216 -3.68 -18.72 -27.22
N VAL A 217 -2.63 -18.06 -26.70
CA VAL A 217 -2.47 -17.76 -25.27
C VAL A 217 -3.05 -16.40 -24.95
N GLU A 218 -3.97 -16.36 -23.97
CA GLU A 218 -4.48 -15.13 -23.37
C GLU A 218 -3.48 -14.57 -22.33
N LEU A 219 -3.14 -13.29 -22.44
CA LEU A 219 -2.40 -12.57 -21.41
C LEU A 219 -3.37 -12.04 -20.35
N VAL A 220 -3.23 -12.48 -19.11
CA VAL A 220 -4.02 -11.97 -17.98
C VAL A 220 -3.16 -11.03 -17.16
N ILE A 221 -3.54 -9.76 -17.09
CA ILE A 221 -2.87 -8.74 -16.28
C ILE A 221 -3.79 -8.39 -15.12
N PHE A 222 -3.35 -8.70 -13.90
CA PHE A 222 -4.06 -8.31 -12.69
C PHE A 222 -3.39 -7.09 -12.06
N ASP A 223 -4.05 -5.94 -12.09
CA ASP A 223 -3.54 -4.74 -11.46
C ASP A 223 -4.09 -4.57 -10.05
N THR A 224 -3.16 -4.65 -9.09
CA THR A 224 -3.44 -4.35 -7.70
C THR A 224 -3.10 -2.91 -7.39
N HIS A 225 -4.13 -2.08 -7.49
CA HIS A 225 -4.13 -0.69 -7.06
C HIS A 225 -5.19 -0.51 -5.96
N GLY A 226 -5.11 0.59 -5.23
CA GLY A 226 -6.11 0.94 -4.22
C GLY A 226 -6.95 2.13 -4.65
N GLU A 227 -7.83 2.55 -3.74
CA GLU A 227 -8.87 3.55 -4.01
C GLU A 227 -8.47 4.98 -3.65
N SER A 228 -7.41 5.14 -2.84
CA SER A 228 -6.81 6.45 -2.60
C SER A 228 -5.88 6.85 -3.74
N ILE A 229 -5.67 8.15 -3.91
CA ILE A 229 -4.78 8.72 -4.94
C ILE A 229 -3.35 8.15 -4.87
N GLY A 230 -2.78 8.06 -3.67
CA GLY A 230 -1.44 7.48 -3.42
C GLY A 230 -1.34 5.97 -3.60
N ARG A 231 -2.41 5.32 -4.09
CA ARG A 231 -2.47 3.89 -4.40
C ARG A 231 -2.88 3.62 -5.85
N GLY A 232 -2.98 4.66 -6.69
CA GLY A 232 -3.22 4.55 -8.13
C GLY A 232 -4.65 4.84 -8.59
N ALA A 233 -5.54 5.27 -7.68
CA ALA A 233 -6.87 5.73 -8.09
C ALA A 233 -6.82 7.17 -8.60
N HIS A 234 -7.04 7.35 -9.90
CA HIS A 234 -7.15 8.67 -10.49
C HIS A 234 -8.46 9.35 -10.06
N PRO A 235 -8.41 10.59 -9.51
CA PRO A 235 -9.57 11.19 -8.86
C PRO A 235 -10.51 11.97 -9.80
N VAL A 236 -10.07 12.30 -11.02
CA VAL A 236 -10.83 13.18 -11.94
C VAL A 236 -12.12 12.54 -12.47
N SER A 237 -12.07 11.28 -12.89
CA SER A 237 -13.25 10.55 -13.37
C SER A 237 -13.01 9.05 -13.32
N PHE A 238 -14.08 8.26 -13.36
CA PHE A 238 -13.95 6.80 -13.41
C PHE A 238 -13.25 6.33 -14.70
N LYS A 239 -13.38 7.07 -15.81
CA LYS A 239 -12.64 6.79 -17.05
C LYS A 239 -11.14 6.97 -16.84
N GLU A 240 -10.71 8.13 -16.34
CA GLU A 240 -9.29 8.41 -16.04
C GLU A 240 -8.75 7.41 -15.01
N ARG A 241 -9.55 6.95 -14.04
CA ARG A 241 -9.15 5.89 -13.10
C ARG A 241 -8.75 4.60 -13.83
N LEU A 242 -9.50 4.21 -14.84
CA LEU A 242 -9.25 2.99 -15.60
C LEU A 242 -8.12 3.18 -16.62
N ASP A 243 -8.08 4.31 -17.33
CA ASP A 243 -7.00 4.62 -18.27
C ASP A 243 -5.65 4.79 -17.56
N TYR A 244 -5.64 5.34 -16.33
CA TYR A 244 -4.40 5.50 -15.57
C TYR A 244 -3.76 4.16 -15.22
N THR A 245 -4.60 3.16 -14.93
CA THR A 245 -4.20 1.80 -14.58
C THR A 245 -3.92 0.96 -15.84
N TYR A 246 -4.68 1.16 -16.91
CA TYR A 246 -4.48 0.48 -18.19
C TYR A 246 -4.53 1.45 -19.38
N PRO A 247 -3.41 2.14 -19.68
CA PRO A 247 -3.38 3.21 -20.67
C PRO A 247 -3.83 2.76 -22.07
N PRO A 248 -4.55 3.64 -22.83
CA PRO A 248 -4.93 3.36 -24.21
C PRO A 248 -3.75 2.90 -25.09
N ALA A 249 -2.56 3.50 -24.91
CA ALA A 249 -1.35 3.13 -25.66
C ALA A 249 -0.90 1.69 -25.39
N CYS A 250 -0.96 1.22 -24.13
CA CYS A 250 -0.69 -0.16 -23.79
C CYS A 250 -1.70 -1.12 -24.42
N ARG A 251 -3.00 -0.77 -24.40
CA ARG A 251 -4.07 -1.57 -25.03
C ARG A 251 -3.81 -1.76 -26.53
N ALA A 252 -3.47 -0.67 -27.21
CA ALA A 252 -3.17 -0.68 -28.63
C ALA A 252 -1.94 -1.54 -28.95
N GLU A 253 -0.87 -1.43 -28.17
CA GLU A 253 0.33 -2.24 -28.41
C GLU A 253 0.02 -3.75 -28.35
N PHE A 254 -0.75 -4.22 -27.37
CA PHE A 254 -1.16 -5.63 -27.33
C PHE A 254 -2.07 -6.02 -28.50
N ALA A 255 -3.04 -5.16 -28.84
CA ALA A 255 -3.96 -5.39 -29.95
C ALA A 255 -3.23 -5.49 -31.29
N CYS A 256 -2.27 -4.58 -31.55
CA CYS A 256 -1.48 -4.57 -32.78
C CYS A 256 -0.55 -5.79 -32.93
N GLN A 257 -0.15 -6.40 -31.81
CA GLN A 257 0.58 -7.68 -31.79
C GLN A 257 -0.36 -8.90 -31.91
N GLY A 258 -1.68 -8.71 -31.92
CA GLY A 258 -2.68 -9.77 -31.95
C GLY A 258 -2.72 -10.59 -30.65
N ILE A 259 -2.40 -9.98 -29.51
CA ILE A 259 -2.36 -10.64 -28.20
C ILE A 259 -3.70 -10.41 -27.50
N PRO A 260 -4.50 -11.47 -27.23
CA PRO A 260 -5.71 -11.31 -26.44
C PRO A 260 -5.35 -11.02 -24.99
N VAL A 261 -5.86 -9.93 -24.44
CA VAL A 261 -5.61 -9.50 -23.05
C VAL A 261 -6.89 -9.54 -22.24
N LYS A 262 -6.84 -10.21 -21.09
CA LYS A 262 -7.82 -10.07 -20.03
C LYS A 262 -7.26 -9.17 -18.94
N GLN A 263 -7.85 -7.99 -18.81
CA GLN A 263 -7.53 -7.06 -17.74
C GLN A 263 -8.34 -7.39 -16.49
N GLU A 264 -7.66 -7.48 -15.35
CA GLU A 264 -8.27 -7.62 -14.03
C GLU A 264 -7.79 -6.45 -13.16
N VAL A 265 -8.67 -5.86 -12.37
CA VAL A 265 -8.34 -4.75 -11.46
C VAL A 265 -8.91 -5.04 -10.08
N SER A 266 -8.24 -4.60 -9.02
CA SER A 266 -8.75 -4.75 -7.66
C SER A 266 -9.65 -3.59 -7.25
N PHE A 267 -10.71 -3.91 -6.51
CA PHE A 267 -11.45 -2.98 -5.64
C PHE A 267 -11.14 -3.42 -4.19
N GLN A 268 -10.34 -2.64 -3.46
CA GLN A 268 -9.72 -3.02 -2.20
C GLN A 268 -10.46 -2.45 -0.99
N GLY A 269 -10.77 -3.31 -0.01
CA GLY A 269 -11.29 -2.89 1.30
C GLY A 269 -12.70 -2.27 1.28
N GLY A 270 -13.01 -1.46 2.29
CA GLY A 270 -14.26 -0.69 2.38
C GLY A 270 -14.40 0.32 1.24
N ASP A 271 -13.31 1.00 0.89
CA ASP A 271 -13.25 2.00 -0.19
C ASP A 271 -13.65 1.41 -1.54
N GLY A 272 -13.18 0.20 -1.84
CA GLY A 272 -13.50 -0.48 -3.10
C GLY A 272 -14.97 -0.86 -3.18
N TYR A 273 -15.60 -1.12 -2.03
CA TYR A 273 -17.03 -1.45 -1.94
C TYR A 273 -17.93 -0.22 -2.16
N ALA A 274 -17.43 1.00 -1.96
CA ALA A 274 -18.21 2.22 -2.17
C ALA A 274 -18.81 2.28 -3.59
N PHE A 275 -18.09 1.81 -4.60
CA PHE A 275 -18.55 1.73 -6.00
C PHE A 275 -19.69 0.72 -6.25
N PHE A 276 -19.99 -0.13 -5.27
CA PHE A 276 -21.01 -1.18 -5.33
C PHE A 276 -22.01 -1.09 -4.17
N ALA A 277 -21.99 0.01 -3.40
CA ALA A 277 -22.80 0.16 -2.18
C ALA A 277 -24.31 0.16 -2.45
N THR A 278 -24.75 0.63 -3.63
CA THR A 278 -26.14 0.60 -4.06
C THR A 278 -26.27 -0.07 -5.43
N LYS A 279 -27.49 -0.48 -5.81
CA LYS A 279 -27.75 -1.09 -7.12
C LYS A 279 -27.43 -0.12 -8.27
N GLU A 280 -27.70 1.16 -8.07
CA GLU A 280 -27.46 2.22 -9.04
C GLU A 280 -25.96 2.47 -9.24
N LEU A 281 -25.19 2.51 -8.14
CA LEU A 281 -23.74 2.63 -8.20
C LEU A 281 -23.10 1.39 -8.83
N ALA A 282 -23.52 0.19 -8.43
CA ALA A 282 -23.04 -1.05 -9.00
C ALA A 282 -23.33 -1.12 -10.52
N PHE A 283 -24.53 -0.73 -10.94
CA PHE A 283 -24.90 -0.65 -12.35
C PHE A 283 -24.01 0.36 -13.11
N ALA A 284 -23.85 1.58 -12.59
CA ALA A 284 -23.02 2.60 -13.22
C ALA A 284 -21.54 2.15 -13.33
N THR A 285 -20.99 1.60 -12.25
CA THR A 285 -19.63 1.06 -12.18
C THR A 285 -19.41 -0.04 -13.21
N VAL A 286 -20.30 -1.04 -13.26
CA VAL A 286 -20.21 -2.13 -14.24
C VAL A 286 -20.35 -1.61 -15.68
N CYS A 287 -21.25 -0.65 -15.93
CA CYS A 287 -21.34 -0.01 -17.24
C CYS A 287 -20.04 0.68 -17.66
N ARG A 288 -19.41 1.46 -16.77
CA ARG A 288 -18.13 2.13 -17.09
C ARG A 288 -16.99 1.13 -17.33
N LEU A 289 -16.93 0.05 -16.56
CA LEU A 289 -15.97 -1.03 -16.77
C LEU A 289 -16.15 -1.70 -18.14
N LEU A 290 -17.40 -1.98 -18.52
CA LEU A 290 -17.73 -2.57 -19.82
C LEU A 290 -17.40 -1.62 -20.97
N GLU A 291 -17.79 -0.35 -20.89
CA GLU A 291 -17.43 0.66 -21.90
C GLU A 291 -15.91 0.72 -22.09
N HIS A 292 -15.15 0.82 -21.00
CA HIS A 292 -13.70 0.86 -21.06
C HIS A 292 -13.11 -0.41 -21.70
N ALA A 293 -13.60 -1.60 -21.32
CA ALA A 293 -13.15 -2.87 -21.87
C ALA A 293 -13.51 -3.06 -23.36
N LEU A 294 -14.63 -2.49 -23.82
CA LEU A 294 -15.12 -2.62 -25.19
C LEU A 294 -14.57 -1.56 -26.15
N THR A 295 -13.89 -0.52 -25.65
CA THR A 295 -13.33 0.56 -26.49
C THR A 295 -12.22 0.07 -27.44
N SER A 296 -11.62 -1.12 -27.23
CA SER A 296 -10.54 -1.64 -28.07
C SER A 296 -11.02 -2.64 -29.13
N THR A 297 -11.23 -2.18 -30.37
CA THR A 297 -11.39 -3.02 -31.58
C THR A 297 -10.12 -3.01 -32.43
N GLU A 298 -9.99 -3.90 -33.43
CA GLU A 298 -8.86 -3.89 -34.39
C GLU A 298 -8.71 -2.56 -35.14
N GLU A 299 -9.81 -1.87 -35.43
CA GLU A 299 -9.83 -0.51 -36.00
C GLU A 299 -9.22 0.52 -35.03
N ALA A 300 -9.36 0.30 -33.71
CA ALA A 300 -8.75 1.12 -32.69
C ALA A 300 -7.22 0.90 -32.58
N CYS A 301 -6.66 -0.24 -33.01
CA CYS A 301 -5.19 -0.43 -33.00
C CYS A 301 -4.50 0.61 -33.90
N GLN A 302 -4.98 0.81 -35.14
CA GLN A 302 -4.34 1.75 -36.06
C GLN A 302 -4.50 3.21 -35.61
N ALA A 303 -5.70 3.59 -35.18
CA ALA A 303 -5.98 4.94 -34.70
C ALA A 303 -5.24 5.27 -33.40
N VAL A 304 -5.16 4.33 -32.46
CA VAL A 304 -4.48 4.54 -31.17
C VAL A 304 -2.97 4.38 -31.31
N ASP A 305 -2.46 3.54 -32.21
CA ASP A 305 -1.01 3.50 -32.51
C ASP A 305 -0.55 4.79 -33.19
N GLN A 306 -1.38 5.37 -34.07
CA GLN A 306 -1.09 6.68 -34.64
C GLN A 306 -1.17 7.78 -33.57
N ALA A 307 -2.22 7.82 -32.75
CA ALA A 307 -2.33 8.77 -31.65
C ALA A 307 -1.20 8.62 -30.61
N ARG A 308 -0.67 7.41 -30.42
CA ARG A 308 0.53 7.16 -29.60
C ARG A 308 1.77 7.78 -30.25
N LYS A 309 1.97 7.59 -31.56
CA LYS A 309 3.10 8.17 -32.29
C LYS A 309 3.06 9.70 -32.32
N ASP A 310 1.87 10.28 -32.32
CA ASP A 310 1.65 11.73 -32.31
C ASP A 310 1.69 12.33 -30.89
N ASP A 311 1.74 11.50 -29.84
CA ASP A 311 1.82 11.94 -28.45
C ASP A 311 3.30 12.04 -28.02
N LEU A 312 3.73 13.26 -27.70
CA LEU A 312 5.13 13.58 -27.37
C LEU A 312 5.72 12.69 -26.26
N PHE A 313 4.89 12.18 -25.36
CA PHE A 313 5.34 11.28 -24.28
C PHE A 313 5.90 9.97 -24.80
N TYR A 314 5.38 9.46 -25.92
CA TYR A 314 5.87 8.24 -26.53
C TYR A 314 6.82 8.49 -27.70
N GLU A 315 6.75 9.66 -28.34
CA GLU A 315 7.68 10.06 -29.40
C GLU A 315 9.09 10.38 -28.84
N ASP A 316 9.16 11.25 -27.84
CA ASP A 316 10.41 11.68 -27.21
C ASP A 316 10.68 10.82 -25.96
N THR A 317 11.25 9.64 -26.24
CA THR A 317 11.56 8.65 -25.20
C THR A 317 12.67 9.09 -24.25
N ASP A 318 13.50 10.06 -24.64
CA ASP A 318 14.61 10.52 -23.83
C ASP A 318 14.13 11.44 -22.71
N PHE A 319 13.29 12.43 -23.02
CA PHE A 319 12.71 13.30 -22.00
C PHE A 319 11.78 12.54 -21.05
N SER A 320 10.89 11.70 -21.59
CA SER A 320 9.97 10.91 -20.75
C SER A 320 10.72 9.95 -19.81
N LEU A 321 11.85 9.39 -20.26
CA LEU A 321 12.72 8.55 -19.43
C LEU A 321 13.47 9.38 -18.38
N GLU A 322 14.02 10.54 -18.73
CA GLU A 322 14.70 11.43 -17.77
C GLU A 322 13.75 11.94 -16.69
N PHE A 323 12.54 12.35 -17.10
CA PHE A 323 11.46 12.76 -16.20
C PHE A 323 11.11 11.62 -15.22
N PHE A 324 10.89 10.41 -15.75
CA PHE A 324 10.67 9.21 -14.94
C PHE A 324 11.80 8.94 -13.94
N LEU A 325 13.05 8.93 -14.42
CA LEU A 325 14.22 8.61 -13.60
C LEU A 325 14.40 9.65 -12.48
N THR A 326 14.11 10.92 -12.76
CA THR A 326 14.18 11.98 -11.74
C THR A 326 13.16 11.74 -10.64
N VAL A 327 11.89 11.50 -10.99
CA VAL A 327 10.83 11.19 -10.00
C VAL A 327 11.19 9.94 -9.17
N LYS A 328 11.61 8.86 -9.84
CA LYS A 328 12.07 7.62 -9.20
C LYS A 328 13.20 7.88 -8.20
N ASN A 329 14.25 8.57 -8.63
CA ASN A 329 15.45 8.82 -7.84
C ASN A 329 15.18 9.71 -6.62
N VAL A 330 14.28 10.69 -6.72
CA VAL A 330 13.84 11.49 -5.57
C VAL A 330 13.17 10.62 -4.52
N ASN A 331 12.23 9.78 -4.93
CA ASN A 331 11.49 8.91 -4.01
C ASN A 331 12.38 7.84 -3.37
N GLN A 332 13.33 7.27 -4.11
CA GLN A 332 14.32 6.33 -3.56
C GLN A 332 15.22 7.01 -2.52
N ARG A 333 15.76 8.21 -2.82
CA ARG A 333 16.54 8.99 -1.85
C ARG A 333 15.73 9.35 -0.60
N MET A 334 14.44 9.64 -0.75
CA MET A 334 13.54 9.88 0.38
C MET A 334 13.34 8.62 1.23
N MET A 335 13.15 7.45 0.61
CA MET A 335 13.00 6.17 1.29
C MET A 335 14.22 5.81 2.16
N ASP A 336 15.42 6.17 1.70
CA ASP A 336 16.69 5.94 2.40
C ASP A 336 17.05 7.05 3.41
N ASN A 337 16.25 8.13 3.50
CA ASN A 337 16.52 9.27 4.35
C ASN A 337 16.07 9.00 5.81
N PRO A 338 16.96 9.05 6.81
CA PRO A 338 16.59 8.82 8.22
C PRO A 338 15.66 9.91 8.78
N ASN A 339 15.66 11.12 8.20
CA ASN A 339 14.72 12.17 8.57
C ASN A 339 13.28 11.82 8.12
N TYR A 340 13.15 11.16 6.96
CA TYR A 340 11.86 10.65 6.47
C TYR A 340 11.34 9.51 7.35
N ALA A 341 12.24 8.62 7.78
CA ALA A 341 11.89 7.59 8.77
C ALA A 341 11.38 8.20 10.08
N THR A 342 11.99 9.29 10.54
CA THR A 342 11.54 10.00 11.75
C THR A 342 10.14 10.60 11.55
N LEU A 343 9.88 11.20 10.39
CA LEU A 343 8.57 11.76 10.05
C LEU A 343 7.47 10.68 10.00
N LEU A 344 7.74 9.51 9.38
CA LEU A 344 6.76 8.42 9.31
C LEU A 344 6.50 7.76 10.68
N ASN A 345 7.50 7.71 11.56
CA ASN A 345 7.36 7.11 12.89
C ASN A 345 6.90 8.11 13.96
N ALA A 346 6.71 9.41 13.63
CA ALA A 346 6.32 10.43 14.61
C ALA A 346 5.04 10.06 15.39
N PHE A 347 4.02 9.61 14.66
CA PHE A 347 2.80 9.01 15.22
C PHE A 347 2.55 7.59 14.71
N GLY A 348 3.31 7.14 13.70
CA GLY A 348 3.11 5.85 13.05
C GLY A 348 1.65 5.63 12.66
N SER A 349 1.13 4.42 12.87
CA SER A 349 -0.28 4.10 12.60
C SER A 349 -1.25 4.56 13.70
N ASN A 350 -0.80 5.25 14.74
CA ASN A 350 -1.63 5.57 15.91
C ASN A 350 -2.67 6.67 15.60
N LEU A 351 -2.51 7.42 14.52
CA LEU A 351 -3.57 8.32 14.03
C LEU A 351 -4.75 7.57 13.40
N LEU A 352 -4.65 6.26 13.20
CA LEU A 352 -5.63 5.44 12.48
C LEU A 352 -6.24 4.39 13.40
N TYR A 353 -7.45 3.94 13.07
CA TYR A 353 -7.96 2.69 13.62
C TYR A 353 -7.15 1.52 13.09
N THR A 354 -6.90 0.54 13.94
CA THR A 354 -6.28 -0.72 13.54
C THR A 354 -7.25 -1.51 12.67
N THR A 355 -7.04 -1.50 11.35
CA THR A 355 -7.86 -2.23 10.39
C THR A 355 -7.17 -3.53 9.95
N GLY A 356 -7.89 -4.65 10.02
CA GLY A 356 -7.44 -5.97 9.54
C GLY A 356 -6.67 -6.83 10.54
N SER A 357 -6.55 -8.14 10.24
CA SER A 357 -5.91 -9.14 11.11
C SER A 357 -4.38 -9.17 11.03
N ARG A 358 -3.77 -8.36 10.15
CA ARG A 358 -2.33 -8.37 9.87
C ARG A 358 -1.64 -7.22 10.57
N LYS A 359 -0.52 -7.50 11.26
CA LYS A 359 0.33 -6.47 11.89
C LYS A 359 0.86 -5.47 10.84
N VAL A 360 0.91 -4.19 11.24
CA VAL A 360 1.31 -3.03 10.42
C VAL A 360 2.75 -3.15 9.90
N LYS A 361 3.66 -3.70 10.73
CA LYS A 361 5.07 -3.99 10.37
C LYS A 361 5.23 -5.44 9.90
N ARG A 362 6.17 -5.69 8.97
CA ARG A 362 6.55 -7.05 8.57
C ARG A 362 7.22 -7.76 9.76
N GLN A 363 6.86 -9.02 10.03
CA GLN A 363 7.43 -9.80 11.13
C GLN A 363 8.87 -10.21 10.80
N HIS A 364 9.83 -9.33 11.09
CA HIS A 364 11.22 -9.66 11.41
C HIS A 364 11.68 -8.65 12.49
N GLU A 365 12.40 -9.16 13.48
CA GLU A 365 12.79 -8.60 14.79
C GLU A 365 13.32 -7.15 14.72
N SER A 366 12.96 -6.26 15.67
CA SER A 366 13.72 -6.08 16.91
C SER A 366 12.92 -5.32 17.98
N LYS A 367 13.06 -5.75 19.25
CA LYS A 367 12.57 -5.09 20.47
C LYS A 367 13.41 -3.88 20.91
N ASN A 368 14.16 -3.26 19.99
CA ASN A 368 15.02 -2.13 20.31
C ASN A 368 14.48 -0.88 19.62
N GLY A 369 14.09 0.13 20.42
CA GLY A 369 13.86 1.53 20.03
C GLY A 369 13.09 1.77 18.73
N ILE A 370 11.80 2.12 18.86
CA ILE A 370 10.85 2.40 17.77
C ILE A 370 11.34 3.46 16.74
N ASN A 371 12.38 4.23 17.08
CA ASN A 371 13.07 5.20 16.21
C ASN A 371 13.99 4.63 15.11
N GLN A 372 14.12 3.31 14.91
CA GLN A 372 15.10 2.73 13.95
C GLN A 372 14.52 1.89 12.80
N ALA A 373 13.19 1.76 12.68
CA ALA A 373 12.62 0.99 11.57
C ALA A 373 12.80 1.73 10.24
N HIS A 374 13.54 1.13 9.30
CA HIS A 374 13.71 1.66 7.95
C HIS A 374 12.33 1.79 7.26
N PRO A 375 12.04 2.88 6.53
CA PRO A 375 10.74 3.10 5.87
C PRO A 375 10.28 1.94 4.97
N THR A 376 11.22 1.18 4.39
CA THR A 376 10.95 -0.04 3.59
C THR A 376 10.17 -1.11 4.35
N GLN A 377 10.22 -1.15 5.69
CA GLN A 377 9.54 -2.12 6.54
C GLN A 377 8.05 -1.80 6.76
N ILE A 378 7.64 -0.56 6.52
CA ILE A 378 6.25 -0.12 6.58
C ILE A 378 5.56 -0.57 5.29
N ARG A 379 4.39 -1.21 5.43
CA ARG A 379 3.59 -1.66 4.28
C ARG A 379 3.00 -0.48 3.50
N ALA A 380 2.67 -0.67 2.23
CA ALA A 380 2.12 0.39 1.37
C ALA A 380 0.89 1.13 1.94
N ILE A 381 -0.09 0.38 2.47
CA ILE A 381 -1.32 0.95 3.04
C ILE A 381 -1.01 1.92 4.21
N PRO A 382 -0.35 1.48 5.30
CA PRO A 382 -0.04 2.38 6.41
C PRO A 382 0.91 3.50 6.02
N HIS A 383 1.88 3.26 5.11
CA HIS A 383 2.75 4.34 4.61
C HIS A 383 1.95 5.48 3.97
N ASN A 384 1.05 5.14 3.04
CA ASN A 384 0.21 6.13 2.38
C ASN A 384 -0.74 6.83 3.37
N ALA A 385 -1.34 6.06 4.27
CA ALA A 385 -2.27 6.60 5.25
C ALA A 385 -1.57 7.54 6.25
N ILE A 386 -0.32 7.28 6.68
CA ILE A 386 0.45 8.18 7.54
C ILE A 386 0.63 9.54 6.87
N LEU A 387 1.12 9.55 5.64
CA LEU A 387 1.35 10.77 4.87
C LEU A 387 0.06 11.58 4.69
N GLN A 388 -1.02 10.88 4.31
CA GLN A 388 -2.37 11.44 4.21
C GLN A 388 -2.82 12.09 5.52
N GLN A 389 -2.67 11.38 6.64
CA GLN A 389 -3.02 11.94 7.95
C GLN A 389 -2.13 13.12 8.32
N MET A 390 -0.86 13.14 7.95
CA MET A 390 0.04 14.27 8.22
C MET A 390 -0.21 15.49 7.30
N GLY A 391 -1.22 15.44 6.43
CA GLY A 391 -1.62 16.56 5.59
C GLY A 391 -0.85 16.66 4.27
N LEU A 392 -0.04 15.68 3.90
CA LEU A 392 0.73 15.72 2.65
C LEU A 392 0.67 14.39 1.91
N LEU A 393 0.13 14.36 0.70
CA LEU A 393 0.13 13.19 -0.18
C LEU A 393 1.49 13.01 -0.90
N ALA A 394 2.58 12.97 -0.13
CA ALA A 394 3.96 12.99 -0.64
C ALA A 394 4.22 11.92 -1.72
N ASN A 395 3.68 10.71 -1.53
CA ASN A 395 3.82 9.61 -2.47
C ASN A 395 3.32 9.92 -3.90
N SER A 396 2.37 10.84 -4.05
CA SER A 396 1.78 11.23 -5.33
C SER A 396 2.42 12.47 -5.95
N VAL A 397 3.11 13.30 -5.16
CA VAL A 397 3.62 14.61 -5.59
C VAL A 397 5.14 14.70 -5.63
N SER A 398 5.83 13.97 -4.76
CA SER A 398 7.28 14.06 -4.61
C SER A 398 8.03 13.60 -5.86
N GLY A 399 9.06 14.34 -6.24
CA GLY A 399 9.90 14.11 -7.41
C GLY A 399 9.46 14.86 -8.66
N LEU A 400 8.21 15.31 -8.72
CA LEU A 400 7.70 16.06 -9.88
C LEU A 400 8.21 17.49 -9.90
N GLY A 401 8.42 18.13 -8.74
CA GLY A 401 8.99 19.47 -8.66
C GLY A 401 10.37 19.51 -9.33
N GLN A 402 11.29 18.67 -8.84
CA GLN A 402 12.61 18.53 -9.42
C GLN A 402 12.60 18.11 -10.90
N ALA A 403 11.72 17.19 -11.30
CA ALA A 403 11.63 16.75 -12.70
C ALA A 403 11.17 17.87 -13.64
N ILE A 404 10.26 18.73 -13.19
CA ILE A 404 9.79 19.88 -13.97
C ILE A 404 10.82 21.01 -13.98
N SER A 405 11.50 21.27 -12.86
CA SER A 405 12.48 22.36 -12.78
C SER A 405 13.78 22.09 -13.54
N ALA A 406 14.07 20.82 -13.86
CA ALA A 406 15.20 20.44 -14.72
C ALA A 406 15.12 21.05 -16.13
N ASP A 407 13.94 21.03 -16.76
CA ASP A 407 13.67 21.66 -18.07
C ASP A 407 12.20 22.06 -18.18
N GLN A 408 11.87 23.24 -17.64
CA GLN A 408 10.49 23.72 -17.57
C GLN A 408 9.89 24.02 -18.95
N ASP A 409 10.68 24.56 -19.89
CA ASP A 409 10.19 24.90 -21.23
C ASP A 409 9.80 23.64 -21.99
N ARG A 410 10.64 22.59 -21.92
CA ARG A 410 10.33 21.30 -22.52
C ARG A 410 9.15 20.63 -21.84
N PHE A 411 9.05 20.70 -20.50
CA PHE A 411 7.87 20.22 -19.78
C PHE A 411 6.57 20.87 -20.28
N VAL A 412 6.55 22.19 -20.48
CA VAL A 412 5.37 22.91 -20.97
C VAL A 412 4.98 22.45 -22.38
N GLN A 413 5.95 22.23 -23.26
CA GLN A 413 5.72 21.67 -24.59
C GLN A 413 5.14 20.25 -24.50
N PHE A 414 5.74 19.41 -23.66
CA PHE A 414 5.31 18.03 -23.41
C PHE A 414 3.88 17.95 -22.91
N TYR A 415 3.53 18.77 -21.90
CA TYR A 415 2.19 18.81 -21.33
C TYR A 415 1.13 19.20 -22.37
N LYS A 416 1.45 20.15 -23.26
CA LYS A 416 0.54 20.55 -24.36
C LYS A 416 0.39 19.46 -25.42
N GLY A 417 1.48 18.77 -25.77
CA GLY A 417 1.50 17.76 -26.81
C GLY A 417 1.14 16.33 -26.38
N SER A 418 0.98 16.05 -25.08
CA SER A 418 0.75 14.70 -24.57
C SER A 418 -0.49 14.57 -23.68
N GLN A 419 -1.41 13.69 -24.06
CA GLN A 419 -2.55 13.34 -23.20
C GLN A 419 -2.08 12.54 -21.99
N ARG A 420 -1.09 11.66 -22.17
CA ARG A 420 -0.56 10.85 -21.07
C ARG A 420 0.14 11.69 -20.00
N CYS A 421 0.91 12.70 -20.43
CA CYS A 421 1.53 13.66 -19.51
C CYS A 421 0.45 14.42 -18.71
N ARG A 422 -0.62 14.90 -19.37
CA ARG A 422 -1.73 15.59 -18.69
C ARG A 422 -2.40 14.71 -17.64
N GLU A 423 -2.65 13.45 -17.95
CA GLU A 423 -3.24 12.49 -17.02
C GLU A 423 -2.35 12.33 -15.76
N ILE A 424 -1.05 12.06 -15.94
CA ILE A 424 -0.09 11.91 -14.83
C ILE A 424 -0.02 13.18 -13.96
N ILE A 425 0.10 14.35 -14.60
CA ILE A 425 0.17 15.63 -13.89
C ILE A 425 -1.15 15.96 -13.20
N SER A 426 -2.30 15.61 -13.77
CA SER A 426 -3.60 15.88 -13.14
C SER A 426 -3.82 15.07 -11.87
N LEU A 427 -3.36 13.81 -11.80
CA LEU A 427 -3.35 13.03 -10.57
C LEU A 427 -2.53 13.71 -9.47
N ALA A 428 -1.32 14.15 -9.82
CA ALA A 428 -0.42 14.79 -8.88
C ALA A 428 -0.92 16.17 -8.44
N ALA A 429 -1.47 16.95 -9.36
CA ALA A 429 -2.04 18.26 -9.05
C ALA A 429 -3.25 18.11 -8.12
N PHE A 430 -4.11 17.11 -8.32
CA PHE A 430 -5.21 16.82 -7.40
C PHE A 430 -4.69 16.41 -6.01
N ALA A 431 -3.65 15.57 -5.95
CA ALA A 431 -3.02 15.20 -4.68
C ALA A 431 -2.40 16.42 -3.96
N TYR A 432 -1.80 17.34 -4.71
CA TYR A 432 -1.22 18.57 -4.18
C TYR A 432 -2.29 19.52 -3.63
N GLU A 433 -3.42 19.68 -4.30
CA GLU A 433 -4.56 20.51 -3.85
C GLU A 433 -5.23 19.95 -2.59
N LEU A 434 -5.16 18.63 -2.36
CA LEU A 434 -5.58 18.00 -1.10
C LEU A 434 -4.51 18.01 -0.01
N SER A 435 -3.31 18.53 -0.30
CA SER A 435 -2.21 18.60 0.67
C SER A 435 -2.12 19.99 1.27
N SER A 436 -1.84 20.06 2.57
CA SER A 436 -1.58 21.29 3.32
C SER A 436 -0.22 21.19 4.00
N LEU A 437 0.77 21.89 3.44
CA LEU A 437 2.10 22.00 4.07
C LEU A 437 2.02 22.73 5.42
N ASP A 438 1.08 23.64 5.59
CA ASP A 438 0.85 24.30 6.87
C ASP A 438 0.33 23.31 7.93
N SER A 439 -0.56 22.39 7.54
CA SER A 439 -0.99 21.30 8.43
C SER A 439 0.19 20.41 8.81
N LEU A 440 1.03 20.02 7.83
CA LEU A 440 2.24 19.24 8.10
C LEU A 440 3.20 19.97 9.06
N ALA A 441 3.44 21.26 8.84
CA ALA A 441 4.26 22.09 9.73
C ALA A 441 3.68 22.12 11.15
N ALA A 442 2.37 22.31 11.29
CA ALA A 442 1.72 22.32 12.60
C ALA A 442 1.85 20.98 13.35
N TYR A 443 1.82 19.83 12.65
CA TYR A 443 2.15 18.53 13.29
C TYR A 443 3.63 18.41 13.70
N ILE A 444 4.54 19.04 12.95
CA ILE A 444 5.96 19.07 13.28
C ILE A 444 6.22 19.94 14.51
N ASP A 445 5.52 21.07 14.61
CA ASP A 445 5.64 22.05 15.70
C ASP A 445 5.14 21.50 17.05
N LEU A 446 4.36 20.41 17.07
CA LEU A 446 4.06 19.65 18.29
C LEU A 446 5.33 19.19 19.04
N PHE A 447 6.42 19.00 18.31
CA PHE A 447 7.72 18.61 18.86
C PHE A 447 8.68 19.80 19.04
N ASP A 448 8.26 21.02 18.72
CA ASP A 448 9.08 22.23 18.88
C ASP A 448 8.98 22.79 20.30
N PRO A 449 10.08 22.80 21.09
CA PRO A 449 10.05 23.35 22.44
C PRO A 449 9.72 24.84 22.48
N VAL A 450 10.00 25.61 21.42
CA VAL A 450 9.73 27.06 21.37
C VAL A 450 8.24 27.33 21.18
N SER A 451 7.56 26.55 20.35
CA SER A 451 6.12 26.64 20.14
C SER A 451 5.34 26.46 21.45
N TRP A 452 5.73 25.50 22.29
CA TRP A 452 5.15 25.33 23.63
C TRP A 452 5.42 26.50 24.59
N LEU A 453 6.60 27.14 24.52
CA LEU A 453 6.91 28.32 25.34
C LEU A 453 6.11 29.56 24.88
N LYS A 454 5.84 29.69 23.57
CA LYS A 454 4.97 30.75 23.06
C LYS A 454 3.52 30.54 23.51
N LEU A 455 3.04 29.30 23.50
CA LEU A 455 1.71 28.97 24.04
C LEU A 455 1.62 29.29 25.53
N GLU A 456 2.67 28.96 26.30
CA GLU A 456 2.76 29.32 27.72
C GLU A 456 2.64 30.84 27.95
N ASP A 457 3.37 31.65 27.18
CA ASP A 457 3.37 33.12 27.31
C ASP A 457 1.99 33.75 27.04
N HIS A 458 1.16 33.09 26.23
CA HIS A 458 -0.19 33.54 25.87
C HIS A 458 -1.31 32.87 26.69
N GLU A 459 -1.00 31.87 27.51
CA GLU A 459 -1.98 31.16 28.35
C GLU A 459 -2.26 31.95 29.63
N ALA A 460 -3.53 32.03 30.02
CA ALA A 460 -3.96 32.79 31.20
C ALA A 460 -4.00 31.92 32.47
N ASP A 461 -4.22 30.60 32.33
CA ASP A 461 -4.28 29.66 33.44
C ASP A 461 -2.87 29.23 33.88
N GLU A 462 -2.48 29.58 35.11
CA GLU A 462 -1.15 29.27 35.66
C GLU A 462 -0.83 27.77 35.69
N HIS A 463 -1.84 26.92 35.88
CA HIS A 463 -1.63 25.47 35.89
C HIS A 463 -1.35 24.96 34.47
N ARG A 464 -2.07 25.44 33.46
CA ARG A 464 -1.79 25.13 32.04
C ARG A 464 -0.44 25.68 31.60
N GLN A 465 -0.03 26.87 32.06
CA GLN A 465 1.32 27.40 31.81
C GLN A 465 2.40 26.43 32.29
N GLU A 466 2.29 25.91 33.52
CA GLU A 466 3.25 24.95 34.05
C GLU A 466 3.29 23.65 33.23
N GLN A 467 2.12 23.16 32.80
CA GLN A 467 2.01 21.97 31.94
C GLN A 467 2.72 22.18 30.59
N MET A 468 2.47 23.31 29.92
CA MET A 468 3.14 23.66 28.65
C MET A 468 4.66 23.77 28.82
N ARG A 469 5.13 24.36 29.94
CA ARG A 469 6.56 24.41 30.27
C ARG A 469 7.16 23.02 30.47
N ARG A 470 6.43 22.09 31.09
CA ARG A 470 6.86 20.69 31.24
C ARG A 470 6.95 20.00 29.88
N ILE A 471 5.98 20.17 29.00
CA ILE A 471 6.03 19.62 27.64
C ILE A 471 7.22 20.17 26.85
N SER A 472 7.46 21.49 26.91
CA SER A 472 8.63 22.10 26.28
C SER A 472 9.94 21.45 26.74
N ARG A 473 10.06 21.09 28.03
CA ARG A 473 11.24 20.38 28.55
C ARG A 473 11.32 18.93 28.04
N LEU A 474 10.20 18.23 27.92
CA LEU A 474 10.16 16.85 27.41
C LEU A 474 10.59 16.76 25.95
N VAL A 475 10.11 17.66 25.10
CA VAL A 475 10.43 17.63 23.66
C VAL A 475 11.81 18.22 23.34
N ARG A 476 12.40 19.00 24.26
CA ARG A 476 13.69 19.69 24.07
C ARG A 476 14.84 18.77 23.69
N ASP A 477 14.97 17.64 24.38
CA ASP A 477 16.10 16.72 24.20
C ASP A 477 15.90 15.76 23.01
N SER A 478 14.73 15.82 22.37
CA SER A 478 14.37 15.01 21.21
C SER A 478 14.84 15.66 19.91
N GLN A 479 15.46 14.87 19.03
CA GLN A 479 15.81 15.32 17.68
C GLN A 479 14.64 15.27 16.69
N ARG A 480 13.40 14.96 17.13
CA ARG A 480 12.25 14.80 16.24
C ARG A 480 11.96 16.06 15.43
N HIS A 481 11.83 17.21 16.09
CA HIS A 481 11.53 18.48 15.43
C HIS A 481 12.58 18.84 14.36
N GLU A 482 13.87 18.79 14.70
CA GLU A 482 14.95 19.11 13.74
C GLU A 482 14.96 18.17 12.53
N ARG A 483 14.80 16.86 12.76
CA ARG A 483 14.77 15.85 11.70
C ARG A 483 13.56 16.03 10.80
N MET A 484 12.37 16.17 11.38
CA MET A 484 11.14 16.39 10.61
C MET A 484 11.20 17.72 9.86
N GLY A 485 11.73 18.78 10.46
CA GLY A 485 11.95 20.09 9.81
C GLY A 485 12.97 20.05 8.66
N ARG A 486 13.97 19.16 8.69
CA ARG A 486 14.83 18.90 7.52
C ARG A 486 14.04 18.26 6.37
N MET A 487 13.15 17.31 6.68
CA MET A 487 12.31 16.68 5.66
C MET A 487 11.24 17.65 5.11
N PHE A 488 10.66 18.49 5.97
CA PHE A 488 9.72 19.53 5.58
C PHE A 488 10.31 20.48 4.54
N ARG A 489 11.57 20.92 4.72
CA ARG A 489 12.27 21.76 3.75
C ARG A 489 12.35 21.12 2.35
N VAL A 490 12.67 19.82 2.29
CA VAL A 490 12.68 19.07 1.02
C VAL A 490 11.28 19.07 0.37
N PHE A 491 10.23 18.80 1.14
CA PHE A 491 8.86 18.83 0.61
C PHE A 491 8.44 20.23 0.16
N TYR A 492 8.86 21.26 0.89
CA TYR A 492 8.53 22.65 0.59
C TYR A 492 9.23 23.13 -0.69
N GLU A 493 10.51 22.78 -0.89
CA GLU A 493 11.24 23.05 -2.12
C GLU A 493 10.58 22.37 -3.33
N GLU A 494 10.26 21.08 -3.22
CA GLU A 494 9.54 20.32 -4.24
C GLU A 494 8.19 20.96 -4.59
N ALA A 495 7.44 21.41 -3.58
CA ALA A 495 6.15 22.06 -3.76
C ALA A 495 6.26 23.41 -4.48
N ILE A 496 7.31 24.20 -4.22
CA ILE A 496 7.56 25.46 -4.93
C ILE A 496 7.77 25.18 -6.42
N ASP A 497 8.65 24.25 -6.74
CA ASP A 497 8.99 23.93 -8.13
C ASP A 497 7.80 23.32 -8.87
N PHE A 498 7.05 22.43 -8.21
CA PHE A 498 5.83 21.86 -8.76
C PHE A 498 4.80 22.97 -9.06
N ARG A 499 4.55 23.88 -8.11
CA ARG A 499 3.61 24.99 -8.29
C ARG A 499 4.02 25.94 -9.42
N ARG A 500 5.32 26.23 -9.56
CA ARG A 500 5.86 27.01 -10.69
C ARG A 500 5.59 26.30 -12.01
N GLY A 501 5.81 24.99 -12.07
CA GLY A 501 5.48 24.15 -13.21
C GLY A 501 4.00 24.21 -13.60
N LEU A 502 3.11 24.06 -12.62
CA LEU A 502 1.65 24.16 -12.82
C LEU A 502 1.23 25.54 -13.34
N HIS A 503 1.85 26.62 -12.85
CA HIS A 503 1.59 27.98 -13.33
C HIS A 503 2.08 28.16 -14.78
N ALA A 504 3.24 27.60 -15.14
CA ALA A 504 3.82 27.72 -16.49
C ALA A 504 2.93 27.08 -17.58
N ILE A 505 2.18 26.03 -17.24
CA ILE A 505 1.22 25.39 -18.16
C ILE A 505 -0.16 26.07 -18.21
N GLY A 506 -0.32 27.22 -17.54
CA GLY A 506 -1.50 28.09 -17.66
C GLY A 506 -2.77 27.54 -17.02
N ASN A 507 -2.66 26.57 -16.11
CA ASN A 507 -3.83 25.95 -15.52
C ASN A 507 -4.29 26.67 -14.24
N GLY A 508 -5.45 27.32 -14.36
CA GLY A 508 -6.30 27.63 -13.22
C GLY A 508 -6.94 26.35 -12.69
N ALA A 509 -6.58 25.99 -11.47
CA ALA A 509 -7.18 24.97 -10.61
C ALA A 509 -7.45 23.57 -11.25
N PHE A 510 -6.54 22.63 -11.01
CA PHE A 510 -6.60 21.25 -11.50
C PHE A 510 -7.60 20.37 -10.77
N ALA A 511 -7.90 20.71 -9.51
CA ALA A 511 -8.92 20.01 -8.76
C ALA A 511 -10.32 20.52 -9.14
N PRO A 512 -11.36 19.67 -9.18
CA PRO A 512 -12.75 20.10 -9.28
C PRO A 512 -13.09 21.14 -8.22
N ALA A 513 -14.07 22.00 -8.49
CA ALA A 513 -14.56 23.00 -7.52
C ALA A 513 -14.83 22.40 -6.14
N LEU A 514 -15.40 21.19 -6.11
CA LEU A 514 -15.69 20.42 -4.90
C LEU A 514 -14.46 20.22 -3.99
N VAL A 515 -13.27 19.99 -4.53
CA VAL A 515 -12.05 19.80 -3.72
C VAL A 515 -11.65 21.09 -3.05
N ARG A 516 -11.77 22.23 -3.76
CA ARG A 516 -11.50 23.55 -3.18
C ARG A 516 -12.54 23.92 -2.13
N GLU A 517 -13.79 23.54 -2.34
CA GLU A 517 -14.88 23.74 -1.36
C GLU A 517 -14.63 22.98 -0.06
N CYS A 518 -14.03 21.79 -0.11
CA CYS A 518 -13.70 21.00 1.08
C CYS A 518 -12.38 21.40 1.78
N HIS A 519 -11.56 22.27 1.17
CA HIS A 519 -10.26 22.65 1.73
C HIS A 519 -10.36 23.31 3.12
N PRO A 520 -11.28 24.26 3.38
CA PRO A 520 -11.44 24.85 4.71
C PRO A 520 -11.87 23.81 5.76
N ASP A 521 -12.71 22.84 5.38
CA ASP A 521 -13.13 21.76 6.27
C ASP A 521 -11.94 20.85 6.61
N LEU A 522 -11.09 20.55 5.62
CA LEU A 522 -9.88 19.75 5.82
C LEU A 522 -8.88 20.44 6.77
N GLU A 523 -8.63 21.74 6.58
CA GLU A 523 -7.79 22.54 7.48
C GLU A 523 -8.37 22.58 8.90
N LEU A 524 -9.68 22.77 9.02
CA LEU A 524 -10.38 22.76 10.31
C LEU A 524 -10.23 21.41 11.01
N LEU A 525 -10.38 20.29 10.29
CA LEU A 525 -10.17 18.95 10.85
C LEU A 525 -8.74 18.76 11.33
N HIS A 526 -7.74 19.21 10.57
CA HIS A 526 -6.35 19.15 11.02
C HIS A 526 -6.13 20.01 12.28
N ALA A 527 -6.66 21.24 12.32
CA ALA A 527 -6.54 22.14 13.47
C ALA A 527 -7.22 21.56 14.72
N VAL A 528 -8.45 21.04 14.59
CA VAL A 528 -9.18 20.39 15.70
C VAL A 528 -8.38 19.19 16.21
N ARG A 529 -7.83 18.36 15.33
CA ARG A 529 -7.04 17.20 15.76
C ARG A 529 -5.77 17.60 16.49
N ILE A 530 -5.07 18.63 16.03
CA ILE A 530 -3.87 19.15 16.70
C ILE A 530 -4.23 19.68 18.09
N ALA A 531 -5.35 20.40 18.23
CA ALA A 531 -5.84 20.84 19.53
C ALA A 531 -6.16 19.67 20.48
N LEU A 532 -6.78 18.59 19.97
CA LEU A 532 -7.01 17.37 20.75
C LEU A 532 -5.69 16.70 21.18
N ILE A 533 -4.67 16.69 20.30
CA ILE A 533 -3.34 16.18 20.64
C ILE A 533 -2.67 17.06 21.70
N HIS A 534 -2.84 18.39 21.65
CA HIS A 534 -2.37 19.27 22.72
C HIS A 534 -2.96 18.87 24.06
N GLU A 535 -4.26 18.63 24.15
CA GLU A 535 -4.90 18.21 25.40
C GLU A 535 -4.37 16.85 25.91
N ILE A 536 -4.08 15.89 25.01
CA ILE A 536 -3.41 14.63 25.38
C ILE A 536 -2.04 14.93 26.01
N TYR A 537 -1.25 15.84 25.43
CA TYR A 537 0.07 16.18 25.96
C TYR A 537 -0.04 16.89 27.31
N LEU A 538 -0.97 17.84 27.46
CA LEU A 538 -1.22 18.52 28.73
C LEU A 538 -1.60 17.52 29.84
N LEU A 539 -2.46 16.53 29.53
CA LEU A 539 -2.77 15.43 30.46
C LEU A 539 -1.54 14.58 30.78
N ALA A 540 -0.72 14.25 29.79
CA ALA A 540 0.52 13.49 29.98
C ALA A 540 1.50 14.20 30.94
N SER A 541 1.54 15.54 30.93
CA SER A 541 2.40 16.34 31.82
C SER A 541 1.99 16.30 33.31
N ARG A 542 0.77 15.85 33.59
CA ARG A 542 0.19 15.72 34.94
C ARG A 542 0.39 14.33 35.54
N LEU A 543 0.95 13.37 34.78
CA LEU A 543 1.09 11.99 35.25
C LEU A 543 1.89 11.93 36.57
N PRO A 544 1.40 11.18 37.58
CA PRO A 544 2.08 11.04 38.85
C PRO A 544 3.41 10.32 38.67
N LYS A 545 4.42 10.72 39.44
CA LYS A 545 5.70 9.99 39.49
C LYS A 545 5.49 8.68 40.26
N PHE A 546 5.89 7.55 39.69
CA PHE A 546 5.95 6.27 40.41
C PHE A 546 7.30 5.59 40.26
N SER A 547 7.61 4.74 41.24
CA SER A 547 8.80 3.89 41.20
C SER A 547 8.69 2.91 40.04
N ASN A 548 9.72 2.83 39.20
CA ASN A 548 9.76 1.91 38.06
C ASN A 548 9.34 0.51 38.50
N LEU A 549 8.29 -0.03 37.89
CA LEU A 549 8.05 -1.47 37.90
C LEU A 549 9.21 -2.13 37.13
N PRO A 550 9.52 -3.43 37.37
CA PRO A 550 10.63 -4.10 36.69
C PRO A 550 10.64 -3.99 35.15
N ASP A 551 9.46 -3.75 34.55
CA ASP A 551 9.24 -3.77 33.10
C ASP A 551 8.68 -2.47 32.50
N ILE A 552 8.47 -1.39 33.27
CA ILE A 552 7.82 -0.16 32.76
C ILE A 552 8.45 1.10 33.39
N THR A 553 8.94 2.02 32.56
CA THR A 553 9.46 3.32 33.00
C THR A 553 8.53 4.49 32.64
N MET A 554 8.58 5.56 33.45
CA MET A 554 7.84 6.80 33.16
C MET A 554 8.25 7.46 31.84
N VAL A 555 9.53 7.35 31.47
CA VAL A 555 10.03 7.93 30.21
C VAL A 555 9.40 7.21 29.02
N GLU A 556 9.30 5.88 29.06
CA GLU A 556 8.63 5.10 28.01
C GLU A 556 7.15 5.45 27.88
N VAL A 557 6.42 5.53 29.00
CA VAL A 557 4.99 5.91 28.97
C VAL A 557 4.76 7.29 28.37
N VAL A 558 5.60 8.27 28.73
CA VAL A 558 5.53 9.62 28.15
C VAL A 558 5.86 9.61 26.66
N GLU A 559 6.89 8.87 26.25
CA GLU A 559 7.25 8.73 24.84
C GLU A 559 6.14 8.04 24.02
N ASP A 560 5.48 7.02 24.58
CA ASP A 560 4.33 6.35 23.98
C ASP A 560 3.17 7.34 23.78
N LEU A 561 2.86 8.18 24.78
CA LEU A 561 1.84 9.23 24.68
C LEU A 561 2.20 10.31 23.65
N LEU A 562 3.47 10.71 23.55
CA LEU A 562 3.96 11.64 22.53
C LEU A 562 3.91 11.04 21.11
N GLN A 563 3.91 9.71 20.98
CA GLN A 563 3.68 8.99 19.71
C GLN A 563 2.21 8.61 19.50
N LEU A 564 1.33 9.02 20.41
CA LEU A 564 -0.09 8.66 20.45
C LEU A 564 -0.39 7.16 20.60
N ASP A 565 0.53 6.35 21.14
CA ASP A 565 0.20 4.99 21.64
C ASP A 565 -0.53 5.08 22.99
N VAL A 566 -1.67 5.77 22.98
CA VAL A 566 -2.42 6.11 24.20
C VAL A 566 -3.02 4.87 24.85
N LEU A 567 -3.51 3.90 24.07
CA LEU A 567 -4.12 2.70 24.62
C LEU A 567 -3.10 1.83 25.35
N GLY A 568 -1.92 1.61 24.76
CA GLY A 568 -0.83 0.87 25.39
C GLY A 568 -0.30 1.59 26.64
N ALA A 569 -0.08 2.90 26.55
CA ALA A 569 0.35 3.72 27.67
C ALA A 569 -0.66 3.69 28.84
N VAL A 570 -1.96 3.84 28.55
CA VAL A 570 -3.01 3.81 29.57
C VAL A 570 -3.16 2.42 30.18
N GLU A 571 -3.04 1.33 29.41
CA GLU A 571 -3.03 -0.03 29.96
C GLU A 571 -1.90 -0.22 30.97
N ASN A 572 -0.69 0.25 30.64
CA ASN A 572 0.47 0.23 31.53
C ASN A 572 0.25 1.09 32.79
N LEU A 573 -0.33 2.29 32.64
CA LEU A 573 -0.67 3.16 33.76
C LEU A 573 -1.74 2.53 34.69
N LYS A 574 -2.79 1.93 34.13
CA LYS A 574 -3.84 1.26 34.92
C LYS A 574 -3.31 0.05 35.69
N ARG A 575 -2.25 -0.61 35.20
CA ARG A 575 -1.54 -1.68 35.91
C ARG A 575 -0.69 -1.14 37.05
N ALA A 576 0.00 -0.02 36.84
CA ALA A 576 0.79 0.65 37.88
C ALA A 576 -0.08 1.30 38.97
N PHE A 577 -1.27 1.79 38.59
CA PHE A 577 -2.21 2.51 39.43
C PHE A 577 -3.61 1.84 39.38
N PRO A 578 -3.82 0.72 40.08
CA PRO A 578 -5.11 0.03 40.05
C PRO A 578 -6.24 0.87 40.71
N ILE A 579 -7.45 0.76 40.16
CA ILE A 579 -8.65 1.50 40.65
C ILE A 579 -8.94 1.19 42.11
N SER A 580 -8.78 -0.08 42.50
CA SER A 580 -9.03 -0.56 43.84
C SER A 580 -7.72 -0.97 44.48
N GLY A 581 -7.52 -0.54 45.73
CA GLY A 581 -6.38 -0.95 46.51
C GLY A 581 -6.36 -2.45 46.78
N SER A 582 -5.16 -3.04 46.90
CA SER A 582 -5.06 -4.39 47.46
C SER A 582 -5.35 -4.32 48.96
N ALA A 583 -6.46 -4.90 49.38
CA ALA A 583 -6.76 -5.01 50.80
C ALA A 583 -5.81 -6.04 51.41
N PHE A 584 -4.85 -5.57 52.22
CA PHE A 584 -4.14 -6.44 53.13
C PHE A 584 -5.11 -6.82 54.26
N ASP A 585 -5.22 -8.12 54.54
CA ASP A 585 -6.00 -8.59 55.66
C ASP A 585 -5.27 -8.27 56.97
N ASN A 586 -5.63 -7.13 57.57
CA ASN A 586 -5.07 -6.65 58.83
C ASN A 586 -5.30 -7.65 59.98
N GLU A 587 -6.27 -8.58 59.89
CA GLU A 587 -6.51 -9.58 60.92
C GLU A 587 -5.36 -10.60 61.06
N THR A 588 -4.53 -10.74 60.01
CA THR A 588 -3.40 -11.69 59.99
C THR A 588 -2.27 -11.32 60.97
N PHE A 589 -2.19 -10.07 61.43
CA PHE A 589 -1.06 -9.56 62.22
C PHE A 589 -1.37 -9.37 63.71
N GLY A 590 -2.60 -9.64 64.16
CA GLY A 590 -2.96 -9.64 65.58
C GLY A 590 -2.98 -8.27 66.28
N GLU A 591 -2.75 -7.17 65.56
CA GLU A 591 -2.78 -5.79 66.07
C GLU A 591 -3.64 -4.89 65.16
N PRO A 592 -4.54 -4.06 65.72
CA PRO A 592 -5.41 -3.20 64.92
C PRO A 592 -4.63 -2.01 64.31
N ALA A 593 -4.60 -1.92 62.99
CA ALA A 593 -4.05 -0.77 62.27
C ALA A 593 -5.16 0.23 61.88
N SER A 594 -5.07 1.47 62.38
CA SER A 594 -6.02 2.56 62.06
C SER A 594 -5.63 3.37 60.81
N TYR A 595 -4.39 3.23 60.34
CA TYR A 595 -3.89 3.88 59.14
C TYR A 595 -4.22 3.03 57.91
N LYS A 596 -4.91 3.63 56.93
CA LYS A 596 -5.10 3.04 55.60
C LYS A 596 -4.07 3.64 54.66
N SER A 597 -3.20 2.81 54.11
CA SER A 597 -2.23 3.25 53.10
C SER A 597 -2.94 3.79 51.85
N ASP A 598 -2.26 4.67 51.10
CA ASP A 598 -2.77 5.16 49.80
C ASP A 598 -3.02 3.99 48.83
N SER A 599 -2.21 2.92 48.94
CA SER A 599 -2.41 1.66 48.22
C SER A 599 -3.68 0.91 48.61
N ALA A 600 -4.32 1.23 49.73
CA ALA A 600 -5.61 0.72 50.17
C ALA A 600 -6.79 1.65 49.78
N GLN A 601 -6.51 2.92 49.43
CA GLN A 601 -7.51 3.88 48.94
C GLN A 601 -7.76 3.76 47.42
N GLY A 602 -6.76 3.27 46.67
CA GLY A 602 -6.84 3.08 45.21
C GLY A 602 -6.73 4.39 44.42
N TYR A 603 -6.54 4.29 43.10
CA TYR A 603 -6.26 5.44 42.22
C TYR A 603 -7.48 5.88 41.41
N ALA A 604 -8.67 5.86 42.01
CA ALA A 604 -9.92 6.13 41.31
C ALA A 604 -10.00 7.57 40.74
N GLN A 605 -9.30 8.53 41.36
CA GLN A 605 -9.26 9.91 40.89
C GLN A 605 -8.42 10.05 39.61
N GLU A 606 -7.25 9.41 39.55
CA GLU A 606 -6.37 9.41 38.39
C GLU A 606 -7.03 8.75 37.18
N HIS A 607 -7.81 7.69 37.40
CA HIS A 607 -8.60 7.09 36.32
C HIS A 607 -9.59 8.09 35.74
N ARG A 608 -10.36 8.77 36.60
CA ARG A 608 -11.40 9.73 36.18
C ARG A 608 -10.83 11.00 35.55
N GLU A 609 -9.71 11.51 36.07
CA GLU A 609 -9.18 12.82 35.69
C GLU A 609 -8.07 12.77 34.64
N LEU A 610 -7.41 11.61 34.45
CA LEU A 610 -6.29 11.45 33.52
C LEU A 610 -6.50 10.30 32.54
N PHE A 611 -6.68 9.07 33.03
CA PHE A 611 -6.60 7.89 32.16
C PHE A 611 -7.81 7.73 31.24
N ASP A 612 -9.03 7.90 31.77
CA ASP A 612 -10.24 7.81 30.96
C ASP A 612 -10.34 9.00 29.98
N PRO A 613 -10.08 10.27 30.39
CA PRO A 613 -9.99 11.39 29.45
C PRO A 613 -8.95 11.20 28.33
N LEU A 614 -7.78 10.63 28.62
CA LEU A 614 -6.78 10.31 27.60
C LEU A 614 -7.35 9.39 26.51
N VAL A 615 -8.07 8.33 26.91
CA VAL A 615 -8.69 7.38 25.98
C VAL A 615 -9.81 8.04 25.17
N GLU A 616 -10.66 8.84 25.83
CA GLU A 616 -11.77 9.54 25.16
C GLU A 616 -11.27 10.55 24.12
N ILE A 617 -10.28 11.38 24.48
CA ILE A 617 -9.70 12.36 23.55
C ILE A 617 -8.99 11.65 22.40
N TYR A 618 -8.27 10.57 22.68
CA TYR A 618 -7.62 9.78 21.62
C TYR A 618 -8.64 9.14 20.66
N ASP A 619 -9.80 8.72 21.15
CA ASP A 619 -10.88 8.28 20.27
C ASP A 619 -11.37 9.40 19.34
N LEU A 620 -11.55 10.61 19.88
CA LEU A 620 -11.88 11.80 19.07
C LEU A 620 -10.81 12.10 18.03
N VAL A 621 -9.52 12.02 18.37
CA VAL A 621 -8.40 12.17 17.42
C VAL A 621 -8.57 11.22 16.24
N ARG A 622 -8.84 9.94 16.50
CA ARG A 622 -9.03 8.92 15.44
C ARG A 622 -10.33 9.13 14.66
N ARG A 623 -11.40 9.61 15.29
CA ARG A 623 -12.65 9.99 14.59
C ARG A 623 -12.42 11.16 13.62
N VAL A 624 -11.63 12.15 14.01
CA VAL A 624 -11.23 13.25 13.12
C VAL A 624 -10.38 12.71 11.96
N SER A 625 -9.47 11.76 12.21
CA SER A 625 -8.70 11.09 11.15
C SER A 625 -9.58 10.40 10.11
N VAL A 626 -10.73 9.84 10.49
CA VAL A 626 -11.71 9.29 9.52
C VAL A 626 -12.28 10.39 8.63
N GLY A 627 -12.60 11.56 9.20
CA GLY A 627 -13.04 12.74 8.43
C GLY A 627 -11.99 13.20 7.42
N VAL A 628 -10.73 13.29 7.84
CA VAL A 628 -9.58 13.60 6.96
C VAL A 628 -9.49 12.58 5.83
N SER A 629 -9.59 11.28 6.15
CA SER A 629 -9.56 10.21 5.15
C SER A 629 -10.65 10.33 4.10
N HIS A 630 -11.89 10.62 4.53
CA HIS A 630 -13.04 10.75 3.65
C HIS A 630 -12.91 11.92 2.66
N ILE A 631 -12.51 13.11 3.13
CA ILE A 631 -12.34 14.28 2.24
C ILE A 631 -11.25 14.01 1.20
N MET A 632 -10.18 13.33 1.60
CA MET A 632 -9.08 12.95 0.71
C MET A 632 -9.40 11.73 -0.19
N GLY A 633 -10.62 11.18 -0.12
CA GLY A 633 -11.09 10.11 -1.01
C GLY A 633 -10.69 8.69 -0.61
N ALA A 634 -10.23 8.47 0.62
CA ALA A 634 -9.98 7.14 1.19
C ALA A 634 -11.13 6.76 2.14
N VAL A 635 -12.18 6.16 1.59
CA VAL A 635 -13.47 5.94 2.28
C VAL A 635 -13.58 4.49 2.77
N GLY A 636 -12.94 4.14 3.90
CA GLY A 636 -13.12 2.81 4.50
C GLY A 636 -12.17 2.43 5.63
#